data_AF-A0A955PEE3-F1
#
_entry.id   AF-A0A955PEE3-F1
#
_cell.length_a   1.000
_cell.length_b   1.000
_cell.length_c   1.000
_cell.angle_alpha   90.00
_cell.angle_beta   90.00
_cell.angle_gamma   90.00
#
_symmetry.space_group_name_H-M   'P 1'
#
loop_
_entity.id
_entity.type
_entity.pdbx_description
1 polymer ?
#
loop_
_entity_poly.entity_id
_entity_poly.type
_entity_poly.pdbx_seq_one_letter_code
_entity_poly.pdbx_strand_id
1 'polypeptide(L)'
;MKFKGFLSILPIAAVLLWTVSESAPIHPASADPLTTEQETALKSLVQDLEQIKSDPENLKTIQEQIAEEQKRAQTGIEEIDRKISELNQAISDSEKTQQELVDRLKALQTGKFLLQQTKSEEPKKTEEIQRPVAKLTSAKGKVDFRKQIRPILSNKCFLCHGPDEEDRKAGLRLDLKEHAFGERKSGKHPIVPGDLEASLVYHRITTTDEADRMPPAGFEKQLTQEEIDLITQWIAEGAHWEQHWSFVPPKRPEIPETQLTDWAKNPIDSFVLSKLEENGLEPTKEADRRSLIRRLYLDLTGIPPTPQELHRFLEDDSPDAYEKEVDRLISSPHYGEEMARRWMDLARYADTHGYHIDSERYMWRWREWVINAFNNNKPFDEFTVEQLAGDLLDHPTLDQKIATGFNRNHMINYEGGAIPEEYRTQYVFDRVQTMGTTWMGLTLECAKCHDHKYDPVSQKEFYQFTAFFNTISEKGLDGQRGNAEPMIKAPDEEQRTKLAAYDSQISDLKTELDRPIPELDEAQSKWENEVSQKLQDRWTALNPSSATSIEGASMRVLEDKSVLTSGANPEKDVYEVVFPETLANVQAIRLEALTDESFVEGGTGRSENANFVLSEFEVELKNDAQPDQVNKVELIEAQADHSQEGFDIANAIDGNAETGWGVDGYELRENRSAIFTPKTPISTGEGIHLKVRLKHESKYAGHNIGRFRVSVSSDPTMAPSSFGKWYVSGPFKAVDGQTAYKTAYEPEQSIDLEATYEDGRQKWTLATPMYEDGKIHPLSGDVAATYLYRTIQSPSDRSMKLSVGSNDAVKVWLNGHVVHDNDVQRGVDDQRDEVVLNLSKG
;
A
#
# COMPACT_ATOMS: atom_id res chain seq x y z
N MET A 1 7.22 -15.27 -30.87
CA MET A 1 6.11 -14.35 -30.49
C MET A 1 5.10 -14.22 -31.63
N LYS A 2 3.94 -14.91 -31.57
CA LYS A 2 2.64 -14.59 -32.21
C LYS A 2 1.76 -15.84 -32.11
N PHE A 3 1.25 -16.12 -30.90
CA PHE A 3 0.14 -17.04 -30.66
C PHE A 3 -0.74 -16.51 -29.50
N LYS A 4 -0.97 -15.19 -29.47
CA LYS A 4 -1.87 -14.52 -28.52
C LYS A 4 -3.28 -14.26 -29.08
N GLY A 5 -3.58 -14.73 -30.30
CA GLY A 5 -4.83 -14.40 -31.00
C GLY A 5 -6.02 -15.33 -30.75
N PHE A 6 -5.84 -16.46 -30.07
CA PHE A 6 -6.91 -17.46 -29.87
C PHE A 6 -7.40 -17.58 -28.42
N LEU A 7 -6.88 -16.76 -27.51
CA LEU A 7 -7.27 -16.67 -26.09
C LEU A 7 -8.18 -15.47 -25.77
N SER A 8 -8.66 -14.76 -26.79
CA SER A 8 -9.40 -13.49 -26.66
C SER A 8 -10.88 -13.61 -26.29
N ILE A 9 -11.40 -14.80 -25.96
CA ILE A 9 -12.79 -14.99 -25.51
C ILE A 9 -12.89 -15.25 -23.99
N LEU A 10 -11.79 -15.59 -23.32
CA LEU A 10 -11.75 -15.72 -21.85
C LEU A 10 -11.75 -14.38 -21.06
N PRO A 11 -11.32 -13.22 -21.57
CA PRO A 11 -11.36 -11.98 -20.78
C PRO A 11 -12.75 -11.32 -20.76
N ILE A 12 -13.70 -11.74 -21.61
CA ILE A 12 -15.05 -11.14 -21.61
C ILE A 12 -15.88 -11.67 -20.41
N ALA A 13 -15.66 -12.92 -20.00
CA ALA A 13 -16.25 -13.46 -18.77
C ALA A 13 -15.60 -12.87 -17.49
N ALA A 14 -14.30 -12.56 -17.54
CA ALA A 14 -13.59 -11.93 -16.43
C ALA A 14 -13.93 -10.44 -16.28
N VAL A 15 -14.16 -9.71 -17.39
CA VAL A 15 -14.57 -8.30 -17.34
C VAL A 15 -16.01 -8.13 -16.86
N LEU A 16 -16.93 -9.05 -17.19
CA LEU A 16 -18.29 -9.03 -16.64
C LEU A 16 -18.34 -9.35 -15.13
N LEU A 17 -17.40 -10.15 -14.62
CA LEU A 17 -17.24 -10.40 -13.17
C LEU A 17 -16.49 -9.27 -12.45
N TRP A 18 -15.68 -8.49 -13.16
CA TRP A 18 -14.90 -7.37 -12.59
C TRP A 18 -15.69 -6.06 -12.59
N THR A 19 -16.51 -5.77 -13.61
CA THR A 19 -17.33 -4.54 -13.66
C THR A 19 -18.47 -4.50 -12.65
N VAL A 20 -18.82 -5.63 -12.04
CA VAL A 20 -19.82 -5.70 -10.95
C VAL A 20 -19.19 -5.41 -9.58
N SER A 21 -17.85 -5.40 -9.43
CA SER A 21 -17.20 -5.22 -8.13
C SER A 21 -16.64 -3.82 -7.85
N GLU A 22 -16.65 -2.87 -8.79
CA GLU A 22 -15.97 -1.56 -8.61
C GLU A 22 -16.89 -0.32 -8.63
N SER A 23 -18.21 -0.47 -8.64
CA SER A 23 -19.12 0.68 -8.72
C SER A 23 -20.20 0.72 -7.63
N ALA A 24 -19.81 0.62 -6.34
CA ALA A 24 -20.48 1.28 -5.21
C ALA A 24 -19.71 1.05 -3.89
N PRO A 25 -19.62 2.04 -2.97
CA PRO A 25 -19.20 1.79 -1.61
C PRO A 25 -20.37 1.16 -0.84
N ILE A 26 -20.35 -0.16 -0.64
CA ILE A 26 -21.35 -0.88 0.16
C ILE A 26 -20.67 -1.53 1.37
N HIS A 27 -21.27 -1.31 2.55
CA HIS A 27 -20.93 -1.92 3.82
C HIS A 27 -20.84 -3.47 3.78
N PRO A 28 -20.03 -4.10 4.64
CA PRO A 28 -19.76 -5.53 4.58
C PRO A 28 -20.86 -6.32 5.30
N ALA A 29 -21.91 -6.73 4.58
CA ALA A 29 -22.86 -7.74 5.06
C ALA A 29 -23.68 -8.35 3.90
N SER A 30 -23.04 -9.11 3.01
CA SER A 30 -23.57 -10.32 2.34
C SER A 30 -22.79 -10.63 1.06
N ALA A 31 -21.96 -11.67 1.13
CA ALA A 31 -21.57 -12.42 -0.05
C ALA A 31 -22.04 -13.85 0.21
N ASP A 32 -23.28 -14.14 -0.17
CA ASP A 32 -23.81 -15.50 -0.05
C ASP A 32 -23.06 -16.44 -1.03
N PRO A 33 -22.81 -17.70 -0.65
CA PRO A 33 -22.28 -18.70 -1.56
C PRO A 33 -23.26 -18.95 -2.72
N LEU A 34 -22.72 -19.40 -3.87
CA LEU A 34 -23.51 -19.78 -5.04
C LEU A 34 -24.66 -20.71 -4.63
N THR A 35 -25.87 -20.39 -5.09
CA THR A 35 -27.03 -21.23 -4.80
C THR A 35 -26.85 -22.61 -5.45
N THR A 36 -27.47 -23.66 -4.91
CA THR A 36 -27.43 -25.02 -5.48
C THR A 36 -27.82 -25.03 -6.97
N GLU A 37 -28.65 -24.07 -7.39
CA GLU A 37 -29.07 -23.87 -8.77
C GLU A 37 -27.92 -23.37 -9.66
N GLN A 38 -27.10 -22.44 -9.16
CA GLN A 38 -25.93 -21.92 -9.87
C GLN A 38 -24.80 -22.95 -9.97
N GLU A 39 -24.58 -23.76 -8.93
CA GLU A 39 -23.64 -24.90 -8.98
C GLU A 39 -24.08 -25.98 -9.98
N THR A 40 -25.39 -26.22 -10.07
CA THR A 40 -25.96 -27.20 -11.01
C THR A 40 -25.85 -26.70 -12.45
N ALA A 41 -26.10 -25.40 -12.69
CA ALA A 41 -25.91 -24.78 -13.99
C ALA A 41 -24.44 -24.82 -14.44
N LEU A 42 -23.49 -24.59 -13.53
CA LEU A 42 -22.06 -24.66 -13.83
C LEU A 42 -21.59 -26.08 -14.17
N LYS A 43 -22.09 -27.09 -13.44
CA LYS A 43 -21.81 -28.51 -13.72
C LYS A 43 -22.43 -28.96 -15.05
N SER A 44 -23.63 -28.50 -15.39
CA SER A 44 -24.26 -28.73 -16.70
C SER A 44 -23.41 -28.14 -17.82
N LEU A 45 -22.96 -26.89 -17.65
CA LEU A 45 -22.15 -26.19 -18.65
C LEU A 45 -20.82 -26.90 -18.92
N VAL A 46 -20.18 -27.46 -17.89
CA VAL A 46 -18.95 -28.26 -18.03
C VAL A 46 -19.22 -29.58 -18.77
N GLN A 47 -20.35 -30.22 -18.49
CA GLN A 47 -20.76 -31.45 -19.18
C GLN A 47 -21.11 -31.20 -20.65
N ASP A 48 -21.79 -30.09 -20.94
CA ASP A 48 -22.12 -29.67 -22.30
C ASP A 48 -20.84 -29.33 -23.09
N LEU A 49 -19.84 -28.69 -22.45
CA LEU A 49 -18.52 -28.42 -23.04
C LEU A 49 -17.70 -29.69 -23.31
N GLU A 50 -17.84 -30.75 -22.51
CA GLU A 50 -17.24 -32.05 -22.76
C GLU A 50 -17.92 -32.78 -23.93
N GLN A 51 -19.24 -32.63 -24.09
CA GLN A 51 -20.01 -33.24 -25.17
C GLN A 51 -19.80 -32.51 -26.53
N ILE A 52 -19.42 -31.24 -26.51
CA ILE A 52 -19.07 -30.42 -27.68
C ILE A 52 -17.78 -30.87 -28.37
N LYS A 53 -16.90 -31.64 -27.70
CA LYS A 53 -15.63 -32.12 -28.27
C LYS A 53 -15.75 -33.23 -29.33
N SER A 54 -16.93 -33.82 -29.58
CA SER A 54 -17.04 -35.08 -30.34
C SER A 54 -17.81 -35.09 -31.68
N ASP A 55 -18.33 -33.98 -32.22
CA ASP A 55 -19.09 -34.02 -33.49
C ASP A 55 -19.03 -32.71 -34.34
N PRO A 56 -18.56 -32.73 -35.61
CA PRO A 56 -18.45 -31.56 -36.48
C PRO A 56 -19.77 -30.95 -37.02
N GLU A 57 -20.92 -31.62 -36.91
CA GLU A 57 -22.22 -31.09 -37.40
C GLU A 57 -22.87 -30.05 -36.46
N ASN A 58 -22.27 -29.77 -35.30
CA ASN A 58 -22.91 -29.03 -34.20
C ASN A 58 -22.83 -27.48 -34.31
N LEU A 59 -22.17 -26.93 -35.34
CA LEU A 59 -21.82 -25.50 -35.41
C LEU A 59 -23.03 -24.57 -35.59
N LYS A 60 -24.10 -25.04 -36.26
CA LYS A 60 -25.33 -24.26 -36.48
C LYS A 60 -26.21 -24.20 -35.22
N THR A 61 -26.31 -25.32 -34.51
CA THR A 61 -27.04 -25.42 -33.23
C THR A 61 -26.35 -24.60 -32.14
N ILE A 62 -25.01 -24.56 -32.14
CA ILE A 62 -24.21 -23.73 -31.25
C ILE A 62 -24.43 -22.22 -31.52
N GLN A 63 -24.52 -21.81 -32.79
CA GLN A 63 -24.81 -20.41 -33.13
C GLN A 63 -26.23 -20.00 -32.70
N GLU A 64 -27.22 -20.89 -32.82
CA GLU A 64 -28.59 -20.64 -32.37
C GLU A 64 -28.68 -20.57 -30.82
N GLN A 65 -27.96 -21.43 -30.09
CA GLN A 65 -27.90 -21.39 -28.61
C GLN A 65 -27.14 -20.16 -28.09
N ILE A 66 -26.05 -19.74 -28.74
CA ILE A 66 -25.32 -18.51 -28.39
C ILE A 66 -26.22 -17.29 -28.61
N ALA A 67 -27.00 -17.24 -29.68
CA ALA A 67 -27.93 -16.14 -29.93
C ALA A 67 -29.07 -16.09 -28.89
N GLU A 68 -29.52 -17.23 -28.39
CA GLU A 68 -30.56 -17.32 -27.36
C GLU A 68 -30.03 -16.93 -25.96
N GLU A 69 -28.79 -17.31 -25.62
CA GLU A 69 -28.13 -16.88 -24.38
C GLU A 69 -27.73 -15.39 -24.43
N GLN A 70 -27.31 -14.86 -25.58
CA GLN A 70 -27.12 -13.42 -25.77
C GLN A 70 -28.42 -12.65 -25.54
N LYS A 71 -29.56 -13.18 -25.99
CA LYS A 71 -30.87 -12.58 -25.76
C LYS A 71 -31.27 -12.61 -24.28
N ARG A 72 -30.98 -13.70 -23.55
CA ARG A 72 -31.20 -13.80 -22.09
C ARG A 72 -30.30 -12.86 -21.31
N ALA A 73 -29.03 -12.73 -21.69
CA ALA A 73 -28.10 -11.78 -21.10
C ALA A 73 -28.56 -10.34 -21.31
N GLN A 74 -29.06 -10.00 -22.50
CA GLN A 74 -29.64 -8.69 -22.80
C GLN A 74 -30.83 -8.36 -21.89
N THR A 75 -31.75 -9.32 -21.69
CA THR A 75 -32.89 -9.14 -20.76
C THR A 75 -32.43 -9.02 -19.30
N GLY A 76 -31.38 -9.73 -18.90
CA GLY A 76 -30.77 -9.58 -17.56
C GLY A 76 -30.12 -8.21 -17.35
N ILE A 77 -29.48 -7.65 -18.37
CA ILE A 77 -28.92 -6.30 -18.34
C ILE A 77 -30.03 -5.25 -18.22
N GLU A 78 -31.13 -5.40 -18.96
CA GLU A 78 -32.29 -4.50 -18.85
C GLU A 78 -32.96 -4.55 -17.46
N GLU A 79 -32.99 -5.72 -16.82
CA GLU A 79 -33.48 -5.92 -15.44
C GLU A 79 -32.55 -5.26 -14.41
N ILE A 80 -31.23 -5.33 -14.61
CA ILE A 80 -30.23 -4.67 -13.76
C ILE A 80 -30.33 -3.14 -13.91
N ASP A 81 -30.43 -2.63 -15.14
CA ASP A 81 -30.61 -1.20 -15.39
C ASP A 81 -31.91 -0.67 -14.76
N ARG A 82 -32.99 -1.45 -14.81
CA ARG A 82 -34.25 -1.14 -14.11
C ARG A 82 -34.04 -1.05 -12.60
N LYS A 83 -33.34 -2.01 -11.98
CA LYS A 83 -33.05 -2.02 -10.54
C LYS A 83 -32.11 -0.89 -10.11
N ILE A 84 -31.12 -0.54 -10.94
CA ILE A 84 -30.25 0.61 -10.72
C ILE A 84 -31.08 1.90 -10.75
N SER A 85 -32.03 2.02 -11.70
CA SER A 85 -32.94 3.16 -11.77
C SER A 85 -33.87 3.25 -10.53
N GLU A 86 -34.39 2.11 -10.07
CA GLU A 86 -35.20 2.03 -8.83
C GLU A 86 -34.38 2.39 -7.57
N LEU A 87 -33.12 1.95 -7.49
CA LEU A 87 -32.20 2.29 -6.40
C LEU A 87 -31.82 3.77 -6.41
N ASN A 88 -31.53 4.34 -7.59
CA ASN A 88 -31.23 5.77 -7.71
C ASN A 88 -32.45 6.64 -7.33
N GLN A 89 -33.66 6.19 -7.66
CA GLN A 89 -34.89 6.85 -7.22
C GLN A 89 -35.06 6.75 -5.69
N ALA A 90 -34.79 5.59 -5.08
CA ALA A 90 -34.85 5.42 -3.63
C ALA A 90 -33.78 6.25 -2.87
N ILE A 91 -32.58 6.40 -3.45
CA ILE A 91 -31.52 7.28 -2.93
C ILE A 91 -31.97 8.74 -3.00
N SER A 92 -32.53 9.18 -4.13
CA SER A 92 -33.07 10.54 -4.30
C SER A 92 -34.21 10.84 -3.30
N ASP A 93 -35.10 9.86 -3.06
CA ASP A 93 -36.18 10.00 -2.08
C ASP A 93 -35.64 10.01 -0.62
N SER A 94 -34.57 9.28 -0.34
CA SER A 94 -33.86 9.30 0.96
C SER A 94 -33.13 10.62 1.20
N GLU A 95 -32.46 11.19 0.19
CA GLU A 95 -31.84 12.52 0.27
C GLU A 95 -32.87 13.62 0.52
N LYS A 96 -34.05 13.51 -0.10
CA LYS A 96 -35.18 14.41 0.15
C LYS A 96 -35.71 14.29 1.58
N THR A 97 -35.75 13.07 2.12
CA THR A 97 -36.16 12.78 3.51
C THR A 97 -35.10 13.27 4.52
N GLN A 98 -33.82 13.14 4.21
CA GLN A 98 -32.70 13.69 4.98
C GLN A 98 -32.73 15.22 5.00
N GLN A 99 -33.01 15.86 3.85
CA GLN A 99 -33.16 17.31 3.76
C GLN A 99 -34.36 17.81 4.57
N GLU A 100 -35.50 17.11 4.55
CA GLU A 100 -36.65 17.40 5.42
C GLU A 100 -36.34 17.23 6.92
N LEU A 101 -35.49 16.26 7.28
CA LEU A 101 -35.00 16.06 8.66
C LEU A 101 -34.04 17.16 9.10
N VAL A 102 -33.14 17.60 8.21
CA VAL A 102 -32.23 18.74 8.43
C VAL A 102 -33.01 20.04 8.55
N ASP A 103 -34.05 20.24 7.73
CA ASP A 103 -34.91 21.42 7.80
C ASP A 103 -35.81 21.40 9.06
N ARG A 104 -36.27 20.21 9.50
CA ARG A 104 -36.93 20.02 10.80
C ARG A 104 -35.98 20.27 11.98
N LEU A 105 -34.73 19.85 11.89
CA LEU A 105 -33.69 20.11 12.90
C LEU A 105 -33.34 21.60 12.99
N LYS A 106 -33.26 22.31 11.85
CA LYS A 106 -33.09 23.77 11.81
C LYS A 106 -34.33 24.51 12.35
N ALA A 107 -35.54 23.99 12.13
CA ALA A 107 -36.77 24.52 12.72
C ALA A 107 -36.86 24.27 14.24
N LEU A 108 -36.28 23.17 14.74
CA LEU A 108 -36.15 22.87 16.17
C LEU A 108 -35.06 23.72 16.85
N GLN A 109 -33.96 24.01 16.16
CA GLN A 109 -32.87 24.88 16.65
C GLN A 109 -33.25 26.37 16.72
N THR A 110 -34.28 26.82 15.99
CA THR A 110 -34.73 28.23 15.99
C THR A 110 -35.82 28.56 17.02
N GLY A 111 -36.13 27.61 17.92
CA GLY A 111 -36.72 27.92 19.23
C GLY A 111 -37.98 28.78 19.19
N LYS A 112 -39.06 28.26 18.59
CA LYS A 112 -40.37 28.92 18.69
C LYS A 112 -41.49 27.90 18.81
N PHE A 113 -41.58 27.19 19.95
CA PHE A 113 -42.84 26.81 20.59
C PHE A 113 -42.55 26.16 21.96
N LEU A 114 -43.27 26.63 23.00
CA LEU A 114 -43.42 26.10 24.36
C LEU A 114 -42.35 26.43 25.43
N LEU A 115 -42.38 27.70 25.88
CA LEU A 115 -42.28 28.03 27.31
C LEU A 115 -43.35 29.07 27.65
N GLN A 116 -44.54 28.59 28.02
CA GLN A 116 -45.43 29.33 28.91
C GLN A 116 -45.68 28.46 30.13
N GLN A 117 -45.53 29.11 31.29
CA GLN A 117 -45.78 28.62 32.65
C GLN A 117 -44.64 27.82 33.31
N THR A 118 -43.75 28.53 33.98
CA THR A 118 -43.77 28.61 35.45
C THR A 118 -42.84 29.73 35.91
N LYS A 119 -43.40 30.69 36.66
CA LYS A 119 -42.66 31.66 37.47
C LYS A 119 -42.27 30.96 38.77
N SER A 120 -40.99 30.97 39.15
CA SER A 120 -40.53 31.44 40.47
C SER A 120 -39.04 31.10 40.71
N GLU A 121 -38.36 32.12 41.23
CA GLU A 121 -37.16 32.12 42.07
C GLU A 121 -35.78 31.81 41.44
N GLU A 122 -34.92 32.84 41.55
CA GLU A 122 -33.49 32.86 41.25
C GLU A 122 -32.70 31.85 42.10
N PRO A 123 -31.69 31.15 41.57
CA PRO A 123 -30.73 30.47 42.40
C PRO A 123 -29.64 31.46 42.85
N LYS A 124 -29.49 31.54 44.17
CA LYS A 124 -28.37 32.17 44.86
C LYS A 124 -27.05 31.48 44.48
N LYS A 125 -25.98 32.29 44.55
CA LYS A 125 -24.55 31.95 44.58
C LYS A 125 -24.26 30.47 44.86
N THR A 126 -23.55 29.87 43.91
CA THR A 126 -22.87 28.58 44.02
C THR A 126 -21.96 28.58 45.26
N GLU A 127 -22.33 27.80 46.26
CA GLU A 127 -21.41 27.36 47.31
C GLU A 127 -20.39 26.39 46.68
N GLU A 128 -19.11 26.60 46.97
CA GLU A 128 -18.06 25.63 46.73
C GLU A 128 -18.44 24.31 47.39
N ILE A 129 -18.60 23.26 46.58
CA ILE A 129 -18.68 21.89 47.08
C ILE A 129 -17.26 21.52 47.54
N GLN A 130 -16.93 21.87 48.78
CA GLN A 130 -15.80 21.29 49.49
C GLN A 130 -16.10 19.80 49.67
N ARG A 131 -15.29 18.95 49.03
CA ARG A 131 -15.24 17.52 49.35
C ARG A 131 -15.05 17.38 50.87
N PRO A 132 -15.81 16.50 51.56
CA PRO A 132 -15.66 16.35 53.00
C PRO A 132 -14.25 15.83 53.28
N VAL A 133 -13.41 16.68 53.88
CA VAL A 133 -12.26 16.23 54.64
C VAL A 133 -12.83 15.33 55.72
N ALA A 134 -12.47 14.04 55.70
CA ALA A 134 -12.87 13.10 56.73
C ALA A 134 -12.61 13.75 58.09
N LYS A 135 -13.66 13.90 58.91
CA LYS A 135 -13.51 14.29 60.31
C LYS A 135 -12.57 13.26 60.94
N LEU A 136 -11.32 13.64 61.16
CA LEU A 136 -10.38 12.91 62.00
C LEU A 136 -10.92 13.03 63.42
N THR A 137 -11.76 12.07 63.81
CA THR A 137 -12.14 11.91 65.20
C THR A 137 -10.87 11.75 66.02
N SER A 138 -10.78 12.48 67.14
CA SER A 138 -9.67 12.30 68.10
C SER A 138 -9.73 10.86 68.64
N ALA A 139 -8.95 9.96 68.04
CA ALA A 139 -8.96 8.57 68.44
C ALA A 139 -8.05 8.39 69.67
N LYS A 140 -8.61 7.84 70.75
CA LYS A 140 -7.83 7.17 71.78
C LYS A 140 -7.11 5.97 71.13
N GLY A 141 -5.85 6.14 70.73
CA GLY A 141 -5.02 5.10 70.10
C GLY A 141 -3.63 5.64 69.71
N LYS A 142 -2.71 4.74 69.34
CA LYS A 142 -1.40 5.12 68.77
C LYS A 142 -1.59 5.82 67.42
N VAL A 143 -0.74 6.81 67.13
CA VAL A 143 -0.82 7.55 65.86
C VAL A 143 -0.28 6.71 64.70
N ASP A 144 -1.08 6.56 63.64
CA ASP A 144 -0.69 5.89 62.39
C ASP A 144 -0.02 6.90 61.44
N PHE A 145 1.27 6.70 61.17
CA PHE A 145 2.03 7.62 60.32
C PHE A 145 1.46 7.72 58.90
N ARG A 146 1.05 6.60 58.29
CA ARG A 146 0.58 6.56 56.90
C ARG A 146 -0.77 7.23 56.75
N LYS A 147 -1.71 6.97 57.66
CA LYS A 147 -3.09 7.45 57.57
C LYS A 147 -3.26 8.87 58.12
N GLN A 148 -2.48 9.26 59.12
CA GLN A 148 -2.72 10.51 59.85
C GLN A 148 -1.58 11.53 59.65
N ILE A 149 -0.31 11.15 59.75
CA ILE A 149 0.80 12.12 59.73
C ILE A 149 1.26 12.48 58.32
N ARG A 150 1.53 11.47 57.48
CA ARG A 150 2.03 11.67 56.13
C ARG A 150 1.12 12.56 55.28
N PRO A 151 -0.23 12.45 55.30
CA PRO A 151 -1.10 13.36 54.56
C PRO A 151 -0.96 14.82 55.02
N ILE A 152 -0.75 15.06 56.33
CA ILE A 152 -0.50 16.40 56.87
C ILE A 152 0.83 16.92 56.33
N LEU A 153 1.91 16.16 56.47
CA LEU A 153 3.24 16.56 55.98
C LEU A 153 3.24 16.81 54.46
N SER A 154 2.59 15.95 53.69
CA SER A 154 2.48 16.10 52.23
C SER A 154 1.72 17.37 51.84
N ASN A 155 0.60 17.64 52.50
CA ASN A 155 -0.25 18.78 52.17
C ASN A 155 0.29 20.13 52.68
N LYS A 156 0.99 20.12 53.81
CA LYS A 156 1.32 21.34 54.58
C LYS A 156 2.82 21.65 54.59
N CYS A 157 3.68 20.66 54.33
CA CYS A 157 5.12 20.78 54.53
C CYS A 157 5.94 20.49 53.27
N PHE A 158 5.62 19.46 52.48
CA PHE A 158 6.50 18.97 51.39
C PHE A 158 6.69 19.97 50.25
N LEU A 159 5.76 20.89 50.03
CA LEU A 159 5.95 21.94 49.03
C LEU A 159 7.23 22.75 49.27
N CYS A 160 7.55 23.07 50.53
CA CYS A 160 8.74 23.85 50.90
C CYS A 160 9.87 22.98 51.48
N HIS A 161 9.55 21.78 51.97
CA HIS A 161 10.47 20.91 52.70
C HIS A 161 10.40 19.46 52.21
N GLY A 162 10.23 19.28 50.90
CA GLY A 162 10.05 17.98 50.26
C GLY A 162 10.94 17.79 49.04
N PRO A 163 10.55 16.89 48.11
CA PRO A 163 11.40 16.43 47.02
C PRO A 163 11.84 17.49 46.01
N ASP A 164 11.04 18.51 45.73
CA ASP A 164 11.38 19.59 44.79
C ASP A 164 12.57 20.42 45.29
N GLU A 165 13.70 20.45 44.55
CA GLU A 165 14.92 21.17 44.96
C GLU A 165 14.82 22.69 44.80
N GLU A 166 14.14 23.18 43.76
CA GLU A 166 14.03 24.60 43.45
C GLU A 166 13.17 25.35 44.47
N ASP A 167 12.09 24.71 44.93
CA ASP A 167 11.20 25.27 45.96
C ASP A 167 11.72 25.04 47.39
N ARG A 168 12.75 24.21 47.56
CA ARG A 168 13.22 23.72 48.87
C ARG A 168 13.79 24.82 49.75
N LYS A 169 13.16 25.03 50.90
CA LYS A 169 13.62 25.98 51.92
C LYS A 169 14.56 25.31 52.91
N ALA A 170 15.66 25.99 53.18
CA ALA A 170 16.68 25.61 54.16
C ALA A 170 17.30 24.22 53.96
N GLY A 171 17.22 23.67 52.73
CA GLY A 171 17.72 22.33 52.39
C GLY A 171 17.08 21.19 53.19
N LEU A 172 15.90 21.42 53.79
CA LEU A 172 15.22 20.45 54.66
C LEU A 172 14.35 19.51 53.82
N ARG A 173 14.45 18.20 54.13
CA ARG A 173 13.65 17.12 53.53
C ARG A 173 12.90 16.39 54.63
N LEU A 174 11.61 16.68 54.76
CA LEU A 174 10.71 16.03 55.72
C LEU A 174 10.03 14.79 55.12
N ASP A 175 10.23 14.53 53.83
CA ASP A 175 9.74 13.37 53.08
C ASP A 175 10.68 12.16 53.15
N LEU A 176 11.94 12.36 53.52
CA LEU A 176 12.95 11.31 53.70
C LEU A 176 13.24 11.11 55.19
N LYS A 177 13.12 9.87 55.67
CA LYS A 177 13.30 9.51 57.08
C LYS A 177 14.66 9.95 57.62
N GLU A 178 15.71 9.67 56.86
CA GLU A 178 17.11 9.92 57.21
C GLU A 178 17.37 11.43 57.38
N HIS A 179 16.71 12.26 56.58
CA HIS A 179 16.82 13.71 56.66
C HIS A 179 15.89 14.31 57.72
N ALA A 180 14.68 13.79 57.88
CA ALA A 180 13.73 14.24 58.88
C ALA A 180 14.25 14.01 60.31
N PHE A 181 15.02 12.94 60.52
CA PHE A 181 15.63 12.60 61.81
C PHE A 181 17.12 12.97 61.90
N GLY A 182 17.74 13.37 60.78
CA GLY A 182 19.16 13.66 60.70
C GLY A 182 19.56 15.00 61.34
N GLU A 183 20.83 15.10 61.70
CA GLU A 183 21.40 16.35 62.21
C GLU A 183 21.49 17.41 61.09
N ARG A 184 20.99 18.61 61.37
CA ARG A 184 21.16 19.76 60.46
C ARG A 184 22.52 20.42 60.69
N LYS A 185 22.97 21.24 59.73
CA LYS A 185 24.20 22.04 59.84
C LYS A 185 24.31 22.90 61.11
N SER A 186 23.19 23.19 61.78
CA SER A 186 23.13 23.94 63.05
C SER A 186 23.37 23.08 64.30
N GLY A 187 23.59 21.77 64.17
CA GLY A 187 23.71 20.83 65.29
C GLY A 187 22.37 20.36 65.87
N LYS A 188 21.24 20.87 65.35
CA LYS A 188 19.89 20.53 65.81
C LYS A 188 19.21 19.57 64.82
N HIS A 189 18.22 18.82 65.30
CA HIS A 189 17.50 17.83 64.49
C HIS A 189 16.08 18.33 64.17
N PRO A 190 15.52 18.07 62.97
CA PRO A 190 14.15 18.45 62.65
C PRO A 190 13.16 17.73 63.58
N ILE A 191 13.30 16.41 63.72
CA ILE A 191 12.50 15.57 64.60
C ILE A 191 13.45 14.64 65.37
N VAL A 192 13.30 14.61 66.69
CA VAL A 192 13.96 13.66 67.60
C VAL A 192 12.88 12.71 68.12
N PRO A 193 12.91 11.42 67.74
CA PRO A 193 11.97 10.42 68.22
C PRO A 193 11.84 10.40 69.75
N GLY A 194 10.63 10.65 70.26
CA GLY A 194 10.31 10.62 71.70
C GLY A 194 10.66 11.89 72.48
N ASP A 195 11.26 12.91 71.84
CA ASP A 195 11.68 14.15 72.50
C ASP A 195 11.15 15.38 71.74
N LEU A 196 10.08 15.97 72.28
CA LEU A 196 9.44 17.16 71.71
C LEU A 196 10.34 18.40 71.81
N GLU A 197 11.01 18.59 72.95
CA GLU A 197 11.82 19.78 73.20
C GLU A 197 13.09 19.79 72.33
N ALA A 198 13.62 18.61 72.00
CA ALA A 198 14.74 18.50 71.07
C ALA A 198 14.31 18.57 69.58
N SER A 199 13.00 18.48 69.27
CA SER A 199 12.45 18.47 67.91
C SER A 199 12.14 19.87 67.38
N LEU A 200 12.90 20.36 66.39
CA LEU A 200 12.65 21.68 65.78
C LEU A 200 11.27 21.82 65.14
N VAL A 201 10.72 20.77 64.53
CA VAL A 201 9.40 20.81 63.91
C VAL A 201 8.33 21.18 64.96
N TYR A 202 8.41 20.62 66.17
CA TYR A 202 7.47 20.92 67.26
C TYR A 202 7.48 22.41 67.62
N HIS A 203 8.67 23.00 67.79
CA HIS A 203 8.82 24.44 68.05
C HIS A 203 8.26 25.30 66.93
N ARG A 204 8.44 24.88 65.67
CA ARG A 204 8.00 25.63 64.49
C ARG A 204 6.48 25.58 64.30
N ILE A 205 5.82 24.48 64.65
CA ILE A 205 4.36 24.37 64.50
C ILE A 205 3.57 24.91 65.71
N THR A 206 4.22 25.10 66.87
CA THR A 206 3.56 25.59 68.10
C THR A 206 3.87 27.04 68.47
N THR A 207 4.91 27.64 67.88
CA THR A 207 5.26 29.04 68.15
C THR A 207 4.18 30.02 67.70
N THR A 208 4.01 31.10 68.47
CA THR A 208 3.14 32.23 68.13
C THR A 208 3.87 33.35 67.40
N ASP A 209 5.20 33.27 67.26
CA ASP A 209 6.01 34.21 66.49
C ASP A 209 5.80 33.97 64.99
N GLU A 210 5.19 34.93 64.29
CA GLU A 210 4.88 34.85 62.86
C GLU A 210 6.12 34.66 61.98
N ALA A 211 7.29 35.16 62.39
CA ALA A 211 8.53 35.02 61.62
C ALA A 211 9.10 33.60 61.66
N ASP A 212 8.77 32.85 62.71
CA ASP A 212 9.31 31.53 63.01
C ASP A 212 8.28 30.41 62.87
N ARG A 213 6.99 30.74 62.75
CA ARG A 213 5.89 29.79 62.63
C ARG A 213 5.89 29.09 61.26
N MET A 214 5.63 27.78 61.28
CA MET A 214 5.42 26.96 60.10
C MET A 214 4.07 26.22 60.16
N PRO A 215 3.32 26.15 59.04
CA PRO A 215 3.55 26.86 57.79
C PRO A 215 3.49 28.39 57.98
N PRO A 216 4.20 29.19 57.14
CA PRO A 216 4.20 30.65 57.26
C PRO A 216 2.78 31.22 57.23
N ALA A 217 2.51 32.33 57.92
CA ALA A 217 1.15 32.89 58.06
C ALA A 217 0.44 33.18 56.72
N GLY A 218 1.20 33.52 55.67
CA GLY A 218 0.68 33.75 54.31
C GLY A 218 0.45 32.48 53.48
N PHE A 219 0.79 31.29 53.98
CA PHE A 219 0.54 30.03 53.28
C PHE A 219 -0.91 29.60 53.44
N GLU A 220 -1.62 29.32 52.35
CA GLU A 220 -3.06 29.03 52.41
C GLU A 220 -3.40 27.80 53.25
N LYS A 221 -2.55 26.77 53.22
CA LYS A 221 -2.78 25.52 53.94
C LYS A 221 -2.15 25.57 55.34
N GLN A 222 -2.77 26.30 56.25
CA GLN A 222 -2.39 26.33 57.67
C GLN A 222 -2.66 24.99 58.37
N LEU A 223 -1.90 24.68 59.42
CA LEU A 223 -2.17 23.55 60.30
C LEU A 223 -3.35 23.87 61.24
N THR A 224 -4.25 22.91 61.41
CA THR A 224 -5.28 22.97 62.46
C THR A 224 -4.69 22.55 63.81
N GLN A 225 -5.39 22.86 64.92
CA GLN A 225 -4.96 22.41 66.24
C GLN A 225 -4.92 20.87 66.32
N GLU A 226 -5.90 20.18 65.72
CA GLU A 226 -5.95 18.72 65.66
C GLU A 226 -4.73 18.13 64.92
N GLU A 227 -4.31 18.76 63.82
CA GLU A 227 -3.12 18.33 63.07
C GLU A 227 -1.82 18.55 63.87
N ILE A 228 -1.72 19.68 64.60
CA ILE A 228 -0.59 19.95 65.52
C ILE A 228 -0.55 18.91 66.64
N ASP A 229 -1.70 18.60 67.24
CA ASP A 229 -1.81 17.63 68.32
C ASP A 229 -1.42 16.22 67.84
N LEU A 230 -1.83 15.83 66.62
CA LEU A 230 -1.42 14.56 66.01
C LEU A 230 0.09 14.49 65.78
N ILE A 231 0.71 15.52 65.20
CA ILE A 231 2.16 15.56 65.00
C ILE A 231 2.89 15.51 66.35
N THR A 232 2.40 16.25 67.35
CA THR A 232 2.95 16.28 68.70
C THR A 232 2.90 14.90 69.34
N GLN A 233 1.73 14.25 69.31
CA GLN A 233 1.57 12.90 69.86
C GLN A 233 2.46 11.89 69.12
N TRP A 234 2.53 11.96 67.78
CA TRP A 234 3.39 11.07 66.99
C TRP A 234 4.87 11.20 67.35
N ILE A 235 5.39 12.43 67.52
CA ILE A 235 6.78 12.63 67.94
C ILE A 235 6.99 12.05 69.35
N ALA A 236 6.10 12.33 70.29
CA ALA A 236 6.17 11.83 71.66
C ALA A 236 6.11 10.29 71.73
N GLU A 237 5.38 9.64 70.81
CA GLU A 237 5.29 8.18 70.67
C GLU A 237 6.53 7.54 70.02
N GLY A 238 7.58 8.32 69.71
CA GLY A 238 8.80 7.82 69.10
C GLY A 238 8.88 8.01 67.58
N ALA A 239 8.03 8.88 67.00
CA ALA A 239 8.05 9.26 65.59
C ALA A 239 8.17 8.06 64.63
N HIS A 240 7.39 7.01 64.85
CA HIS A 240 7.44 5.81 64.01
C HIS A 240 7.21 6.17 62.54
N TRP A 241 8.17 5.81 61.69
CA TRP A 241 8.17 6.16 60.26
C TRP A 241 7.81 4.96 59.40
N GLU A 242 6.94 5.17 58.41
CA GLU A 242 6.53 4.15 57.46
C GLU A 242 6.61 4.69 56.02
N GLN A 243 6.97 3.82 55.07
CA GLN A 243 6.99 4.17 53.65
C GLN A 243 5.55 4.34 53.10
N HIS A 244 5.42 4.95 51.92
CA HIS A 244 4.12 5.03 51.26
C HIS A 244 3.59 3.61 51.02
N TRP A 245 2.28 3.40 51.15
CA TRP A 245 1.71 2.06 51.04
C TRP A 245 1.99 1.41 49.69
N SER A 246 2.07 2.19 48.60
CA SER A 246 2.36 1.67 47.26
C SER A 246 3.80 1.18 47.06
N PHE A 247 4.73 1.58 47.94
CA PHE A 247 6.13 1.13 47.90
C PHE A 247 6.43 -0.04 48.84
N VAL A 248 5.43 -0.52 49.58
CA VAL A 248 5.56 -1.65 50.49
C VAL A 248 4.85 -2.85 49.88
N PRO A 249 5.54 -3.99 49.67
CA PRO A 249 4.89 -5.19 49.16
C PRO A 249 3.68 -5.58 50.02
N PRO A 250 2.49 -5.81 49.41
CA PRO A 250 1.31 -6.19 50.16
C PRO A 250 1.53 -7.56 50.81
N LYS A 251 1.17 -7.69 52.08
CA LYS A 251 1.18 -8.96 52.82
C LYS A 251 -0.25 -9.32 53.18
N ARG A 252 -0.60 -10.60 53.11
CA ARG A 252 -1.93 -11.08 53.51
C ARG A 252 -2.14 -10.77 55.00
N PRO A 253 -3.11 -9.91 55.35
CA PRO A 253 -3.38 -9.57 56.75
C PRO A 253 -4.08 -10.73 57.46
N GLU A 254 -3.98 -10.76 58.79
CA GLU A 254 -4.83 -11.61 59.62
C GLU A 254 -6.29 -11.15 59.52
N ILE A 255 -7.21 -12.12 59.52
CA ILE A 255 -8.65 -11.85 59.41
C ILE A 255 -9.14 -11.33 60.77
N PRO A 256 -9.82 -10.17 60.84
CA PRO A 256 -10.31 -9.62 62.09
C PRO A 256 -11.34 -10.54 62.76
N GLU A 257 -11.28 -10.65 64.07
CA GLU A 257 -12.36 -11.24 64.86
C GLU A 257 -13.51 -10.24 64.99
N THR A 258 -14.73 -10.66 64.67
CA THR A 258 -15.93 -9.82 64.69
C THR A 258 -17.01 -10.43 65.57
N GLN A 259 -17.88 -9.60 66.16
CA GLN A 259 -18.92 -10.08 67.07
C GLN A 259 -20.08 -10.78 66.34
N LEU A 260 -20.39 -10.36 65.11
CA LEU A 260 -21.45 -10.96 64.28
C LEU A 260 -20.91 -12.01 63.30
N THR A 261 -20.47 -13.16 63.82
CA THR A 261 -19.87 -14.24 63.01
C THR A 261 -20.81 -14.81 61.95
N ASP A 262 -22.12 -14.78 62.18
CA ASP A 262 -23.10 -15.38 61.26
C ASP A 262 -23.40 -14.49 60.03
N TRP A 263 -23.10 -13.19 60.12
CA TRP A 263 -23.26 -12.25 59.01
C TRP A 263 -22.12 -12.35 58.01
N ALA A 264 -20.88 -12.42 58.50
CA ALA A 264 -19.70 -12.53 57.66
C ALA A 264 -19.64 -13.91 56.97
N LYS A 265 -19.75 -13.94 55.64
CA LYS A 265 -19.72 -15.17 54.83
C LYS A 265 -18.32 -15.46 54.29
N ASN A 266 -17.51 -14.43 54.11
CA ASN A 266 -16.14 -14.53 53.64
C ASN A 266 -15.20 -13.57 54.40
N PRO A 267 -13.86 -13.67 54.20
CA PRO A 267 -12.91 -12.80 54.89
C PRO A 267 -13.11 -11.30 54.64
N ILE A 268 -13.56 -10.89 53.45
CA ILE A 268 -13.82 -9.48 53.11
C ILE A 268 -14.93 -8.93 54.01
N ASP A 269 -15.99 -9.72 54.21
CA ASP A 269 -17.10 -9.34 55.10
C ASP A 269 -16.60 -9.11 56.54
N SER A 270 -15.62 -9.90 57.00
CA SER A 270 -15.03 -9.74 58.34
C SER A 270 -14.27 -8.40 58.45
N PHE A 271 -13.55 -7.99 57.41
CA PHE A 271 -12.89 -6.67 57.38
C PHE A 271 -13.91 -5.51 57.36
N VAL A 272 -14.98 -5.64 56.58
CA VAL A 272 -16.06 -4.63 56.52
C VAL A 272 -16.77 -4.54 57.86
N LEU A 273 -17.16 -5.68 58.44
CA LEU A 273 -17.88 -5.76 59.70
C LEU A 273 -17.04 -5.24 60.87
N SER A 274 -15.75 -5.62 60.95
CA SER A 274 -14.84 -5.07 61.95
C SER A 274 -14.82 -3.54 61.90
N LYS A 275 -14.81 -2.96 60.68
CA LYS A 275 -14.85 -1.50 60.55
C LYS A 275 -16.21 -0.89 60.91
N LEU A 276 -17.31 -1.57 60.63
CA LEU A 276 -18.64 -1.12 61.07
C LEU A 276 -18.74 -1.13 62.60
N GLU A 277 -18.31 -2.22 63.25
CA GLU A 277 -18.30 -2.38 64.71
C GLU A 277 -17.43 -1.30 65.38
N GLU A 278 -16.23 -1.03 64.85
CA GLU A 278 -15.35 0.06 65.32
C GLU A 278 -16.03 1.44 65.29
N ASN A 279 -16.94 1.66 64.32
CA ASN A 279 -17.66 2.91 64.15
C ASN A 279 -19.05 2.90 64.82
N GLY A 280 -19.41 1.83 65.55
CA GLY A 280 -20.74 1.68 66.16
C GLY A 280 -21.88 1.58 65.14
N LEU A 281 -21.59 1.06 63.95
CA LEU A 281 -22.55 0.84 62.87
C LEU A 281 -22.90 -0.64 62.77
N GLU A 282 -24.14 -0.93 62.36
CA GLU A 282 -24.61 -2.29 62.08
C GLU A 282 -24.80 -2.47 60.56
N PRO A 283 -24.57 -3.69 60.03
CA PRO A 283 -24.88 -3.97 58.63
C PRO A 283 -26.35 -3.75 58.30
N THR A 284 -26.63 -3.22 57.10
CA THR A 284 -28.00 -3.13 56.59
C THR A 284 -28.55 -4.50 56.26
N LYS A 285 -29.88 -4.66 56.36
CA LYS A 285 -30.56 -5.86 55.86
C LYS A 285 -30.32 -6.03 54.36
N GLU A 286 -30.26 -7.28 53.94
CA GLU A 286 -30.19 -7.64 52.52
C GLU A 286 -31.36 -7.04 51.74
N ALA A 287 -31.09 -6.63 50.50
CA ALA A 287 -32.12 -6.09 49.63
C ALA A 287 -33.17 -7.17 49.28
N ASP A 288 -34.38 -6.75 48.94
CA ASP A 288 -35.37 -7.69 48.40
C ASP A 288 -34.85 -8.34 47.11
N ARG A 289 -35.25 -9.59 46.84
CA ARG A 289 -34.74 -10.40 45.73
C ARG A 289 -34.75 -9.67 44.39
N ARG A 290 -35.79 -8.87 44.10
CA ARG A 290 -35.91 -8.12 42.85
C ARG A 290 -34.90 -6.97 42.76
N SER A 291 -34.71 -6.24 43.85
CA SER A 291 -33.68 -5.20 43.93
C SER A 291 -32.27 -5.79 43.87
N LEU A 292 -32.05 -6.91 44.57
CA LEU A 292 -30.77 -7.60 44.63
C LEU A 292 -30.31 -8.03 43.24
N ILE A 293 -31.16 -8.73 42.49
CA ILE A 293 -30.78 -9.22 41.16
C ILE A 293 -30.57 -8.08 40.15
N ARG A 294 -31.35 -7.00 40.25
CA ARG A 294 -31.16 -5.82 39.40
C ARG A 294 -29.79 -5.18 39.65
N ARG A 295 -29.36 -5.06 40.91
CA ARG A 295 -28.04 -4.53 41.26
C ARG A 295 -26.93 -5.44 40.74
N LEU A 296 -27.08 -6.75 40.96
CA LEU A 296 -26.10 -7.74 40.49
C LEU A 296 -25.86 -7.66 38.98
N TYR A 297 -26.93 -7.59 38.19
CA TYR A 297 -26.84 -7.41 36.74
C TYR A 297 -26.15 -6.09 36.35
N LEU A 298 -26.55 -4.96 36.94
CA LEU A 298 -25.91 -3.68 36.65
C LEU A 298 -24.43 -3.65 37.05
N ASP A 299 -24.06 -4.29 38.16
CA ASP A 299 -22.69 -4.31 38.65
C ASP A 299 -21.79 -5.24 37.83
N LEU A 300 -22.30 -6.40 37.40
CA LEU A 300 -21.51 -7.40 36.67
C LEU A 300 -21.55 -7.24 35.15
N THR A 301 -22.62 -6.72 34.57
CA THR A 301 -22.78 -6.64 33.10
C THR A 301 -23.12 -5.25 32.59
N GLY A 302 -23.33 -4.27 33.48
CA GLY A 302 -23.70 -2.90 33.09
C GLY A 302 -25.14 -2.74 32.57
N ILE A 303 -25.89 -3.83 32.40
CA ILE A 303 -27.23 -3.86 31.83
C ILE A 303 -28.24 -4.50 32.80
N PRO A 304 -29.51 -4.04 32.85
CA PRO A 304 -30.51 -4.64 33.72
C PRO A 304 -30.95 -6.03 33.22
N PRO A 305 -31.49 -6.90 34.11
CA PRO A 305 -31.98 -8.21 33.72
C PRO A 305 -33.20 -8.11 32.80
N THR A 306 -33.32 -9.03 31.86
CA THR A 306 -34.56 -9.22 31.10
C THR A 306 -35.69 -9.72 32.00
N PRO A 307 -36.97 -9.56 31.61
CA PRO A 307 -38.08 -10.12 32.37
C PRO A 307 -37.95 -11.64 32.60
N GLN A 308 -37.43 -12.40 31.63
CA GLN A 308 -37.27 -13.84 31.73
C GLN A 308 -36.18 -14.23 32.73
N GLU A 309 -35.05 -13.52 32.73
CA GLU A 309 -33.98 -13.74 33.70
C GLU A 309 -34.41 -13.36 35.12
N LEU A 310 -35.15 -12.24 35.25
CA LEU A 310 -35.72 -11.84 36.53
C LEU A 310 -36.65 -12.92 37.08
N HIS A 311 -37.58 -13.45 36.28
CA HIS A 311 -38.49 -14.52 36.74
C HIS A 311 -37.71 -15.78 37.10
N ARG A 312 -36.73 -16.18 36.28
CA ARG A 312 -35.88 -17.36 36.55
C ARG A 312 -35.22 -17.28 37.93
N PHE A 313 -34.65 -16.11 38.29
CA PHE A 313 -34.07 -15.91 39.61
C PHE A 313 -35.12 -15.86 40.71
N LEU A 314 -36.26 -15.18 40.49
CA LEU A 314 -37.32 -15.07 41.49
C LEU A 314 -38.02 -16.40 41.80
N GLU A 315 -38.07 -17.31 40.83
CA GLU A 315 -38.67 -18.64 40.94
C GLU A 315 -37.70 -19.73 41.42
N ASP A 316 -36.39 -19.42 41.49
CA ASP A 316 -35.38 -20.34 42.03
C ASP A 316 -35.29 -20.22 43.56
N ASP A 317 -35.96 -21.12 44.27
CA ASP A 317 -35.95 -21.22 45.73
C ASP A 317 -34.75 -22.02 46.29
N SER A 318 -33.78 -22.39 45.45
CA SER A 318 -32.58 -23.09 45.93
C SER A 318 -31.72 -22.18 46.84
N PRO A 319 -31.05 -22.76 47.86
CA PRO A 319 -30.26 -21.97 48.81
C PRO A 319 -29.05 -21.26 48.18
N ASP A 320 -28.66 -21.68 46.97
CA ASP A 320 -27.54 -21.17 46.17
C ASP A 320 -28.01 -20.42 44.90
N ALA A 321 -29.28 -19.98 44.86
CA ALA A 321 -29.85 -19.30 43.70
C ALA A 321 -29.10 -18.00 43.31
N TYR A 322 -28.56 -17.27 44.31
CA TYR A 322 -27.79 -16.05 44.06
C TYR A 322 -26.43 -16.36 43.43
N GLU A 323 -25.69 -17.32 43.99
CA GLU A 323 -24.39 -17.77 43.51
C GLU A 323 -24.48 -18.32 42.08
N LYS A 324 -25.52 -19.11 41.78
CA LYS A 324 -25.79 -19.59 40.41
C LYS A 324 -25.96 -18.45 39.41
N GLU A 325 -26.60 -17.37 39.83
CA GLU A 325 -26.81 -16.20 38.97
C GLU A 325 -25.54 -15.36 38.83
N VAL A 326 -24.74 -15.23 39.90
CA VAL A 326 -23.38 -14.65 39.84
C VAL A 326 -22.53 -15.41 38.82
N ASP A 327 -22.47 -16.75 38.91
CA ASP A 327 -21.69 -17.59 38.00
C ASP A 327 -22.16 -17.45 36.55
N ARG A 328 -23.47 -17.36 36.32
CA ARG A 328 -24.03 -17.13 34.98
C ARG A 328 -23.61 -15.77 34.42
N LEU A 329 -23.64 -14.73 35.24
CA LEU A 329 -23.29 -13.37 34.82
C LEU A 329 -21.79 -13.23 34.55
N ILE A 330 -20.94 -13.79 35.41
CA ILE A 330 -19.48 -13.82 35.17
C ILE A 330 -19.15 -14.60 33.90
N SER A 331 -19.91 -15.65 33.59
CA SER A 331 -19.76 -16.43 32.35
C SER A 331 -20.34 -15.75 31.11
N SER A 332 -21.03 -14.61 31.26
CA SER A 332 -21.62 -13.85 30.15
C SER A 332 -20.55 -13.01 29.45
N PRO A 333 -20.58 -12.87 28.10
CA PRO A 333 -19.66 -11.97 27.41
C PRO A 333 -19.74 -10.51 27.89
N HIS A 334 -20.92 -10.09 28.38
CA HIS A 334 -21.14 -8.74 28.92
C HIS A 334 -20.35 -8.44 30.20
N TYR A 335 -19.87 -9.47 30.91
CA TYR A 335 -19.01 -9.26 32.07
C TYR A 335 -17.69 -8.61 31.69
N GLY A 336 -17.01 -9.16 30.68
CA GLY A 336 -15.78 -8.58 30.14
C GLY A 336 -15.99 -7.20 29.56
N GLU A 337 -17.14 -6.92 28.95
CA GLU A 337 -17.48 -5.59 28.42
C GLU A 337 -17.56 -4.52 29.53
N GLU A 338 -18.29 -4.78 30.63
CA GLU A 338 -18.39 -3.82 31.74
C GLU A 338 -17.05 -3.64 32.47
N MET A 339 -16.31 -4.74 32.70
CA MET A 339 -14.99 -4.67 33.34
C MET A 339 -13.97 -3.92 32.48
N ALA A 340 -13.95 -4.21 31.17
CA ALA A 340 -13.03 -3.57 30.23
C ALA A 340 -13.28 -2.07 30.10
N ARG A 341 -14.52 -1.59 30.25
CA ARG A 341 -14.86 -0.16 30.10
C ARG A 341 -13.99 0.74 30.96
N ARG A 342 -13.82 0.41 32.25
CA ARG A 342 -12.98 1.19 33.17
C ARG A 342 -11.51 1.08 32.84
N TRP A 343 -11.07 -0.08 32.36
CA TRP A 343 -9.68 -0.27 31.92
C TRP A 343 -9.38 0.56 30.67
N MET A 344 -10.31 0.60 29.72
CA MET A 344 -10.20 1.38 28.49
C MET A 344 -10.06 2.88 28.77
N ASP A 345 -10.76 3.41 29.78
CA ASP A 345 -10.59 4.80 30.23
C ASP A 345 -9.14 5.04 30.73
N LEU A 346 -8.59 4.15 31.56
CA LEU A 346 -7.21 4.23 32.05
C LEU A 346 -6.17 4.07 30.94
N ALA A 347 -6.50 3.28 29.92
CA ALA A 347 -5.68 3.10 28.73
C ALA A 347 -5.88 4.20 27.68
N ARG A 348 -6.81 5.13 27.91
CA ARG A 348 -7.16 6.26 27.03
C ARG A 348 -7.57 5.80 25.63
N TYR A 349 -8.28 4.68 25.58
CA TYR A 349 -8.84 4.17 24.35
C TYR A 349 -9.87 5.16 23.78
N ALA A 350 -9.81 5.39 22.47
CA ALA A 350 -10.81 6.11 21.71
C ALA A 350 -10.87 5.52 20.29
N ASP A 351 -12.04 5.62 19.65
CA ASP A 351 -12.22 5.22 18.25
C ASP A 351 -11.65 6.26 17.26
N THR A 352 -11.08 7.37 17.76
CA THR A 352 -10.48 8.46 16.99
C THR A 352 -9.12 8.88 17.58
N HIS A 353 -8.42 9.81 16.93
CA HIS A 353 -7.11 10.31 17.37
C HIS A 353 -7.17 11.32 18.54
N GLY A 354 -8.35 11.88 18.81
CA GLY A 354 -8.63 12.76 19.94
C GLY A 354 -8.08 14.18 19.80
N TYR A 355 -7.42 14.54 18.70
CA TYR A 355 -6.76 15.85 18.54
C TYR A 355 -7.49 16.75 17.53
N HIS A 356 -6.90 17.89 17.16
CA HIS A 356 -7.49 18.85 16.20
C HIS A 356 -8.00 18.19 14.92
N ILE A 357 -7.17 17.35 14.28
CA ILE A 357 -7.63 16.46 13.20
C ILE A 357 -8.01 15.14 13.85
N ASP A 358 -9.30 15.00 14.14
CA ASP A 358 -9.85 13.85 14.85
C ASP A 358 -10.19 12.70 13.90
N SER A 359 -9.18 12.17 13.22
CA SER A 359 -9.34 11.05 12.28
C SER A 359 -9.69 9.75 13.02
N GLU A 360 -10.43 8.87 12.33
CA GLU A 360 -10.76 7.54 12.82
C GLU A 360 -9.50 6.71 13.11
N ARG A 361 -9.60 5.85 14.14
CA ARG A 361 -8.56 4.91 14.53
C ARG A 361 -9.12 3.48 14.61
N TYR A 362 -8.51 2.56 13.89
CA TYR A 362 -8.85 1.14 13.91
C TYR A 362 -8.12 0.42 15.06
N MET A 363 -8.66 0.50 16.28
CA MET A 363 -8.14 -0.16 17.49
C MET A 363 -9.10 -1.19 18.11
N TRP A 364 -10.21 -1.51 17.45
CA TRP A 364 -11.20 -2.45 17.95
C TRP A 364 -10.60 -3.82 18.32
N ARG A 365 -9.56 -4.30 17.62
CA ARG A 365 -8.85 -5.54 17.96
C ARG A 365 -8.21 -5.51 19.34
N TRP A 366 -7.65 -4.37 19.73
CA TRP A 366 -7.10 -4.19 21.07
C TRP A 366 -8.23 -4.15 22.11
N ARG A 367 -9.35 -3.47 21.83
CA ARG A 367 -10.53 -3.47 22.69
C ARG A 367 -11.07 -4.89 22.92
N GLU A 368 -11.26 -5.65 21.85
CA GLU A 368 -11.71 -7.05 21.95
C GLU A 368 -10.72 -7.90 22.74
N TRP A 369 -9.41 -7.67 22.58
CA TRP A 369 -8.41 -8.36 23.39
C TRP A 369 -8.58 -8.06 24.88
N VAL A 370 -8.82 -6.80 25.28
CA VAL A 370 -9.06 -6.43 26.69
C VAL A 370 -10.32 -7.09 27.23
N ILE A 371 -11.43 -7.04 26.49
CA ILE A 371 -12.71 -7.68 26.86
C ILE A 371 -12.48 -9.17 27.08
N ASN A 372 -11.80 -9.84 26.16
CA ASN A 372 -11.49 -11.26 26.24
C ASN A 372 -10.52 -11.59 27.39
N ALA A 373 -9.59 -10.70 27.74
CA ALA A 373 -8.71 -10.90 28.88
C ALA A 373 -9.50 -10.96 30.20
N PHE A 374 -10.53 -10.12 30.37
CA PHE A 374 -11.43 -10.18 31.52
C PHE A 374 -12.32 -11.42 31.50
N ASN A 375 -12.96 -11.73 30.36
CA ASN A 375 -13.82 -12.91 30.22
C ASN A 375 -13.06 -14.23 30.49
N ASN A 376 -11.78 -14.30 30.11
CA ASN A 376 -10.94 -15.47 30.35
C ASN A 376 -10.25 -15.46 31.72
N ASN A 377 -10.51 -14.46 32.56
CA ASN A 377 -9.86 -14.28 33.86
C ASN A 377 -8.33 -14.36 33.77
N LYS A 378 -7.74 -13.65 32.79
CA LYS A 378 -6.29 -13.65 32.56
C LYS A 378 -5.55 -13.19 33.82
N PRO A 379 -4.48 -13.89 34.26
CA PRO A 379 -3.66 -13.45 35.37
C PRO A 379 -3.15 -12.02 35.18
N PHE A 380 -3.20 -11.21 36.24
CA PHE A 380 -2.90 -9.78 36.14
C PHE A 380 -1.43 -9.49 35.75
N ASP A 381 -0.51 -10.38 36.12
CA ASP A 381 0.89 -10.34 35.70
C ASP A 381 1.04 -10.57 34.20
N GLU A 382 0.39 -11.58 33.63
CA GLU A 382 0.36 -11.80 32.18
C GLU A 382 -0.30 -10.62 31.44
N PHE A 383 -1.46 -10.15 31.93
CA PHE A 383 -2.17 -9.00 31.37
C PHE A 383 -1.32 -7.73 31.36
N THR A 384 -0.50 -7.54 32.39
CA THR A 384 0.45 -6.42 32.50
C THR A 384 1.60 -6.56 31.50
N VAL A 385 2.23 -7.73 31.43
CA VAL A 385 3.38 -7.98 30.55
C VAL A 385 2.96 -7.84 29.08
N GLU A 386 1.84 -8.44 28.68
CA GLU A 386 1.38 -8.41 27.28
C GLU A 386 1.05 -6.98 26.80
N GLN A 387 0.49 -6.13 27.66
CA GLN A 387 0.19 -4.73 27.30
C GLN A 387 1.41 -3.83 27.27
N LEU A 388 2.38 -4.02 28.18
CA LEU A 388 3.56 -3.16 28.23
C LEU A 388 4.65 -3.59 27.25
N ALA A 389 4.80 -4.89 27.00
CA ALA A 389 5.93 -5.46 26.26
C ALA A 389 5.60 -6.79 25.55
N GLY A 390 4.34 -7.04 25.19
CA GLY A 390 3.92 -8.28 24.53
C GLY A 390 4.60 -8.54 23.18
N ASP A 391 4.93 -7.51 22.43
CA ASP A 391 5.71 -7.58 21.18
C ASP A 391 7.19 -7.90 21.38
N LEU A 392 7.71 -7.76 22.61
CA LEU A 392 9.09 -8.08 23.00
C LEU A 392 9.24 -9.47 23.60
N LEU A 393 8.15 -10.24 23.74
CA LEU A 393 8.22 -11.63 24.17
C LEU A 393 8.90 -12.50 23.10
N ASP A 394 9.49 -13.62 23.52
CA ASP A 394 10.04 -14.61 22.60
C ASP A 394 8.92 -15.20 21.74
N HIS A 395 9.06 -15.12 20.42
CA HIS A 395 8.07 -15.60 19.43
C HIS A 395 6.63 -15.15 19.74
N PRO A 396 6.37 -13.83 19.78
CA PRO A 396 5.12 -13.30 20.31
C PRO A 396 3.95 -13.65 19.39
N THR A 397 2.85 -14.11 20.00
CA THR A 397 1.60 -14.39 19.28
C THR A 397 1.00 -13.10 18.72
N LEU A 398 0.07 -13.24 17.76
CA LEU A 398 -0.64 -12.07 17.24
C LEU A 398 -1.39 -11.31 18.34
N ASP A 399 -2.02 -12.03 19.27
CA ASP A 399 -2.76 -11.43 20.38
C ASP A 399 -1.84 -10.68 21.35
N GLN A 400 -0.63 -11.20 21.63
CA GLN A 400 0.36 -10.50 22.45
C GLN A 400 0.86 -9.21 21.78
N LYS A 401 1.05 -9.24 20.45
CA LYS A 401 1.37 -8.02 19.68
C LYS A 401 0.22 -7.02 19.68
N ILE A 402 -1.01 -7.50 19.54
CA ILE A 402 -2.22 -6.66 19.61
C ILE A 402 -2.30 -6.01 20.99
N ALA A 403 -2.09 -6.75 22.08
CA ALA A 403 -2.13 -6.27 23.46
C ALA A 403 -1.21 -5.07 23.69
N THR A 404 0.00 -5.10 23.10
CA THR A 404 0.96 -4.00 23.18
C THR A 404 0.47 -2.69 22.54
N GLY A 405 -0.63 -2.75 21.77
CA GLY A 405 -1.40 -1.59 21.32
C GLY A 405 -1.82 -0.63 22.44
N PHE A 406 -1.76 -1.03 23.72
CA PHE A 406 -1.87 -0.12 24.86
C PHE A 406 -0.95 1.11 24.71
N ASN A 407 0.30 0.89 24.26
CA ASN A 407 1.28 1.96 24.03
C ASN A 407 0.95 2.84 22.82
N ARG A 408 -0.10 2.54 22.05
CA ARG A 408 -0.53 3.29 20.86
C ARG A 408 -1.88 3.99 21.06
N ASN A 409 -2.47 3.92 22.25
CA ASN A 409 -3.73 4.60 22.56
C ASN A 409 -3.58 6.12 22.76
N HIS A 410 -2.35 6.65 22.90
CA HIS A 410 -2.13 8.09 23.03
C HIS A 410 -2.73 8.90 21.89
N MET A 411 -3.08 10.16 22.17
CA MET A 411 -3.61 11.06 21.13
C MET A 411 -2.59 11.27 20.01
N ILE A 412 -3.06 11.43 18.77
CA ILE A 412 -2.21 11.61 17.59
C ILE A 412 -2.58 12.94 16.91
N ASN A 413 -1.59 13.67 16.43
CA ASN A 413 -1.76 14.97 15.81
C ASN A 413 -1.36 14.94 14.34
N TYR A 414 -2.08 15.70 13.52
CA TYR A 414 -1.73 16.01 12.13
C TYR A 414 -2.03 17.49 11.79
N GLU A 415 -1.98 18.38 12.78
CA GLU A 415 -2.25 19.80 12.55
C GLU A 415 -1.16 20.48 11.70
N GLY A 416 -1.59 21.34 10.78
CA GLY A 416 -0.67 22.15 9.98
C GLY A 416 0.12 23.13 10.86
N GLY A 417 1.44 23.10 10.77
CA GLY A 417 2.33 23.97 11.57
C GLY A 417 2.82 23.35 12.88
N ALA A 418 2.33 22.16 13.23
CA ALA A 418 2.89 21.38 14.34
C ALA A 418 4.32 20.89 14.02
N ILE A 419 5.13 20.69 15.05
CA ILE A 419 6.53 20.22 14.92
C ILE A 419 6.56 18.70 15.14
N PRO A 420 6.97 17.88 14.15
CA PRO A 420 6.98 16.43 14.29
C PRO A 420 7.76 15.92 15.50
N GLU A 421 8.96 16.44 15.76
CA GLU A 421 9.77 15.93 16.88
C GLU A 421 9.16 16.31 18.24
N GLU A 422 8.49 17.46 18.34
CA GLU A 422 7.80 17.87 19.55
C GLU A 422 6.70 16.86 19.89
N TYR A 423 5.81 16.56 18.95
CA TYR A 423 4.71 15.62 19.19
C TYR A 423 5.18 14.19 19.39
N ARG A 424 6.19 13.74 18.63
CA ARG A 424 6.82 12.42 18.86
C ARG A 424 7.33 12.30 20.29
N THR A 425 7.94 13.38 20.81
CA THR A 425 8.40 13.44 22.19
C THR A 425 7.23 13.52 23.19
N GLN A 426 6.15 14.24 22.88
CA GLN A 426 4.94 14.24 23.72
C GLN A 426 4.31 12.85 23.82
N TYR A 427 4.27 12.07 22.74
CA TYR A 427 3.74 10.70 22.75
C TYR A 427 4.54 9.78 23.68
N VAL A 428 5.87 9.94 23.71
CA VAL A 428 6.73 9.22 24.66
C VAL A 428 6.43 9.63 26.10
N PHE A 429 6.30 10.92 26.39
CA PHE A 429 5.95 11.39 27.73
C PHE A 429 4.59 10.89 28.18
N ASP A 430 3.63 10.91 27.28
CA ASP A 430 2.27 10.44 27.52
C ASP A 430 2.23 8.96 27.93
N ARG A 431 3.04 8.10 27.29
CA ARG A 431 3.18 6.69 27.72
C ARG A 431 3.73 6.54 29.13
N VAL A 432 4.77 7.32 29.47
CA VAL A 432 5.35 7.33 30.83
C VAL A 432 4.29 7.74 31.85
N GLN A 433 3.53 8.79 31.56
CA GLN A 433 2.47 9.31 32.43
C GLN A 433 1.34 8.31 32.60
N THR A 434 0.91 7.68 31.51
CA THR A 434 -0.17 6.69 31.52
C THR A 434 0.24 5.45 32.29
N MET A 435 1.44 4.91 32.04
CA MET A 435 1.94 3.76 32.78
C MET A 435 2.06 4.09 34.28
N GLY A 436 2.63 5.25 34.63
CA GLY A 436 2.76 5.69 36.02
C GLY A 436 1.41 5.83 36.72
N THR A 437 0.42 6.40 36.05
CA THR A 437 -0.92 6.58 36.63
C THR A 437 -1.65 5.24 36.75
N THR A 438 -1.61 4.40 35.71
CA THR A 438 -2.41 3.17 35.61
C THR A 438 -1.85 2.02 36.45
N TRP A 439 -0.52 1.81 36.48
CA TRP A 439 0.08 0.71 37.25
C TRP A 439 0.66 1.15 38.59
N MET A 440 1.29 2.33 38.68
CA MET A 440 1.93 2.77 39.91
C MET A 440 1.00 3.61 40.81
N GLY A 441 -0.09 4.14 40.25
CA GLY A 441 -0.94 5.11 40.94
C GLY A 441 -0.21 6.43 41.25
N LEU A 442 0.79 6.80 40.44
CA LEU A 442 1.63 7.98 40.62
C LEU A 442 1.47 8.97 39.47
N THR A 443 1.40 10.26 39.81
CA THR A 443 1.31 11.37 38.84
C THR A 443 2.70 11.79 38.35
N LEU A 444 3.35 10.93 37.55
CA LEU A 444 4.71 11.19 37.06
C LEU A 444 4.82 12.47 36.20
N GLU A 445 3.70 13.01 35.70
CA GLU A 445 3.69 14.20 34.84
C GLU A 445 4.33 15.45 35.44
N CYS A 446 4.21 15.67 36.77
CA CYS A 446 4.82 16.83 37.42
C CYS A 446 6.35 16.76 37.30
N ALA A 447 6.91 15.54 37.28
CA ALA A 447 8.34 15.30 37.16
C ALA A 447 8.92 15.71 35.79
N LYS A 448 8.07 16.04 34.80
CA LYS A 448 8.51 16.50 33.49
C LYS A 448 9.29 17.82 33.56
N CYS A 449 8.82 18.76 34.38
CA CYS A 449 9.36 20.14 34.40
C CYS A 449 10.29 20.41 35.59
N HIS A 450 10.10 19.72 36.70
CA HIS A 450 10.87 19.85 37.94
C HIS A 450 10.82 18.51 38.68
N ASP A 451 11.57 18.31 39.77
CA ASP A 451 11.40 17.13 40.64
C ASP A 451 9.96 17.08 41.18
N HIS A 452 9.34 15.91 41.23
CA HIS A 452 7.95 15.79 41.64
C HIS A 452 7.73 16.41 43.03
N LYS A 453 6.64 17.17 43.25
CA LYS A 453 6.47 18.00 44.46
C LYS A 453 6.18 17.21 45.74
N TYR A 454 5.67 15.99 45.62
CA TYR A 454 5.18 15.19 46.76
C TYR A 454 5.78 13.78 46.81
N ASP A 455 5.77 13.07 45.68
CA ASP A 455 6.39 11.76 45.53
C ASP A 455 7.91 11.81 45.25
N PRO A 456 8.66 10.78 45.66
CA PRO A 456 10.11 10.73 45.54
C PRO A 456 10.55 10.36 44.11
N VAL A 457 10.19 11.17 43.13
CA VAL A 457 10.57 11.01 41.73
C VAL A 457 11.25 12.28 41.25
N SER A 458 12.52 12.18 40.86
CA SER A 458 13.26 13.29 40.27
C SER A 458 12.89 13.49 38.80
N GLN A 459 13.12 14.70 38.28
CA GLN A 459 13.01 14.98 36.86
C GLN A 459 13.93 14.08 36.04
N LYS A 460 15.15 13.84 36.55
CA LYS A 460 16.11 12.94 35.90
C LYS A 460 15.51 11.54 35.72
N GLU A 461 14.88 10.99 36.74
CA GLU A 461 14.23 9.68 36.67
C GLU A 461 13.07 9.67 35.68
N PHE A 462 12.24 10.72 35.63
CA PHE A 462 11.19 10.86 34.62
C PHE A 462 11.75 10.72 33.19
N TYR A 463 12.82 11.43 32.88
CA TYR A 463 13.45 11.32 31.55
C TYR A 463 14.15 9.97 31.34
N GLN A 464 14.67 9.32 32.39
CA GLN A 464 15.19 7.94 32.27
C GLN A 464 14.08 6.94 31.95
N PHE A 465 12.87 7.10 32.51
CA PHE A 465 11.72 6.25 32.18
C PHE A 465 11.32 6.34 30.70
N THR A 466 11.57 7.47 30.05
CA THR A 466 11.29 7.59 28.60
C THR A 466 12.05 6.57 27.77
N ALA A 467 13.21 6.08 28.24
CA ALA A 467 14.02 5.11 27.50
C ALA A 467 13.27 3.81 27.18
N PHE A 468 12.30 3.40 28.01
CA PHE A 468 11.49 2.20 27.76
C PHE A 468 10.47 2.38 26.63
N PHE A 469 9.98 3.61 26.43
CA PHE A 469 8.89 3.90 25.49
C PHE A 469 9.37 4.64 24.24
N ASN A 470 10.61 5.11 24.23
CA ASN A 470 11.24 5.83 23.14
C ASN A 470 11.88 4.90 22.09
N THR A 471 11.26 3.75 21.84
CA THR A 471 11.76 2.68 20.95
C THR A 471 10.83 2.42 19.76
N ILE A 472 9.63 3.01 19.77
CA ILE A 472 8.63 2.87 18.73
C ILE A 472 8.96 3.82 17.57
N SER A 473 8.95 3.31 16.34
CA SER A 473 9.26 4.06 15.12
C SER A 473 8.12 4.96 14.62
N GLU A 474 7.40 5.59 15.54
CA GLU A 474 6.30 6.49 15.24
C GLU A 474 6.79 7.88 14.82
N LYS A 475 5.91 8.63 14.16
CA LYS A 475 6.15 10.02 13.74
C LYS A 475 5.20 10.93 14.48
N GLY A 476 5.66 12.12 14.89
CA GLY A 476 4.81 13.06 15.61
C GLY A 476 3.75 13.76 14.76
N LEU A 477 3.78 13.61 13.43
CA LEU A 477 2.69 14.01 12.53
C LEU A 477 2.36 12.84 11.62
N ASP A 478 1.36 12.06 12.03
CA ASP A 478 0.87 10.91 11.28
C ASP A 478 -0.64 10.75 11.51
N GLY A 479 -1.25 9.75 10.88
CA GLY A 479 -2.66 9.42 11.11
C GLY A 479 -3.66 10.40 10.47
N GLN A 480 -3.24 11.15 9.44
CA GLN A 480 -4.14 12.06 8.72
C GLN A 480 -5.38 11.33 8.18
N ARG A 481 -5.20 10.10 7.70
CA ARG A 481 -6.25 9.29 7.07
C ARG A 481 -6.21 7.86 7.64
N GLY A 482 -6.55 7.72 8.92
CA GLY A 482 -6.60 6.44 9.61
C GLY A 482 -5.45 6.25 10.60
N ASN A 483 -5.08 4.99 10.88
CA ASN A 483 -4.04 4.68 11.87
C ASN A 483 -2.66 5.22 11.48
N ALA A 484 -1.91 5.69 12.48
CA ALA A 484 -0.49 5.99 12.33
C ALA A 484 0.37 4.71 12.27
N GLU A 485 1.47 4.78 11.55
CA GLU A 485 2.47 3.71 11.48
C GLU A 485 3.27 3.58 12.79
N PRO A 486 3.81 2.40 13.12
CA PRO A 486 3.70 1.13 12.39
C PRO A 486 2.33 0.44 12.57
N MET A 487 1.88 -0.26 11.54
CA MET A 487 0.67 -1.10 11.55
C MET A 487 0.98 -2.60 11.47
N ILE A 488 0.06 -3.42 12.01
CA ILE A 488 0.08 -4.88 11.86
C ILE A 488 -1.22 -5.36 11.20
N LYS A 489 -1.12 -6.40 10.37
CA LYS A 489 -2.32 -7.12 9.91
C LYS A 489 -2.86 -7.95 11.08
N ALA A 490 -4.09 -7.68 11.47
CA ALA A 490 -4.75 -8.37 12.58
C ALA A 490 -6.07 -9.02 12.11
N PRO A 491 -6.00 -10.06 11.24
CA PRO A 491 -7.20 -10.74 10.76
C PRO A 491 -7.95 -11.43 11.90
N ASP A 492 -9.28 -11.46 11.85
CA ASP A 492 -10.10 -12.30 12.73
C ASP A 492 -10.03 -13.76 12.32
N GLU A 493 -10.69 -14.64 13.08
CA GLU A 493 -10.63 -16.08 12.83
C GLU A 493 -11.24 -16.48 11.48
N GLU A 494 -12.33 -15.81 11.10
CA GLU A 494 -12.97 -16.04 9.80
C GLU A 494 -12.05 -15.60 8.66
N GLN A 495 -11.45 -14.41 8.78
CA GLN A 495 -10.49 -13.88 7.83
C GLN A 495 -9.24 -14.74 7.75
N ARG A 496 -8.72 -15.27 8.87
CA ARG A 496 -7.58 -16.20 8.88
C ARG A 496 -7.91 -17.48 8.10
N THR A 497 -9.10 -18.03 8.31
CA THR A 497 -9.57 -19.22 7.59
C THR A 497 -9.66 -18.97 6.09
N LYS A 498 -10.23 -17.82 5.69
CA LYS A 498 -10.31 -17.42 4.27
C LYS A 498 -8.93 -17.21 3.65
N LEU A 499 -8.03 -16.52 4.35
CA LEU A 499 -6.66 -16.28 3.88
C LEU A 499 -5.92 -17.61 3.66
N ALA A 500 -6.01 -18.55 4.59
CA ALA A 500 -5.40 -19.88 4.44
C ALA A 500 -5.98 -20.64 3.23
N ALA A 501 -7.30 -20.55 3.01
CA ALA A 501 -7.94 -21.14 1.83
C ALA A 501 -7.45 -20.51 0.52
N TYR A 502 -7.33 -19.18 0.48
CA TYR A 502 -6.80 -18.48 -0.69
C TYR A 502 -5.33 -18.80 -0.96
N ASP A 503 -4.51 -18.89 0.08
CA ASP A 503 -3.10 -19.26 -0.07
C ASP A 503 -2.96 -20.69 -0.66
N SER A 504 -3.81 -21.62 -0.23
CA SER A 504 -3.88 -22.96 -0.82
C SER A 504 -4.29 -22.91 -2.30
N GLN A 505 -5.36 -22.19 -2.63
CA GLN A 505 -5.82 -22.06 -4.02
C GLN A 505 -4.75 -21.42 -4.92
N ILE A 506 -4.05 -20.40 -4.43
CA ILE A 506 -2.96 -19.76 -5.16
C ILE A 506 -1.82 -20.76 -5.41
N SER A 507 -1.48 -21.58 -4.43
CA SER A 507 -0.46 -22.62 -4.57
C SER A 507 -0.85 -23.66 -5.61
N ASP A 508 -2.10 -24.12 -5.59
CA ASP A 508 -2.62 -25.11 -6.53
C ASP A 508 -2.65 -24.55 -7.96
N LEU A 509 -3.15 -23.32 -8.13
CA LEU A 509 -3.18 -22.66 -9.43
C LEU A 509 -1.78 -22.40 -9.99
N LYS A 510 -0.80 -22.06 -9.15
CA LYS A 510 0.61 -21.96 -9.59
C LYS A 510 1.15 -23.30 -10.06
N THR A 511 0.84 -24.38 -9.33
CA THR A 511 1.26 -25.73 -9.71
C THR A 511 0.66 -26.15 -11.05
N GLU A 512 -0.61 -25.81 -11.29
CA GLU A 512 -1.27 -26.08 -12.57
C GLU A 512 -0.70 -25.20 -13.69
N LEU A 513 -0.41 -23.92 -13.41
CA LEU A 513 0.20 -23.00 -14.37
C LEU A 513 1.59 -23.45 -14.81
N ASP A 514 2.38 -23.98 -13.88
CA ASP A 514 3.75 -24.46 -14.14
C ASP A 514 3.78 -25.89 -14.71
N ARG A 515 2.63 -26.56 -14.83
CA ARG A 515 2.58 -27.92 -15.38
C ARG A 515 2.90 -27.89 -16.87
N PRO A 516 3.80 -28.76 -17.37
CA PRO A 516 3.96 -28.97 -18.80
C PRO A 516 2.62 -29.29 -19.45
N ILE A 517 2.40 -28.77 -20.65
CA ILE A 517 1.21 -29.04 -21.46
C ILE A 517 1.71 -29.80 -22.69
N PRO A 518 1.84 -31.15 -22.62
CA PRO A 518 2.46 -31.93 -23.70
C PRO A 518 1.80 -31.71 -25.05
N GLU A 519 0.49 -31.46 -25.08
CA GLU A 519 -0.23 -31.15 -26.31
C GLU A 519 0.20 -29.81 -26.93
N LEU A 520 0.51 -28.81 -26.09
CA LEU A 520 1.05 -27.53 -26.55
C LEU A 520 2.49 -27.70 -27.04
N ASP A 521 3.31 -28.46 -26.30
CA ASP A 521 4.70 -28.75 -26.68
C ASP A 521 4.77 -29.52 -28.01
N GLU A 522 3.89 -30.50 -28.20
CA GLU A 522 3.76 -31.26 -29.46
C GLU A 522 3.26 -30.37 -30.60
N ALA A 523 2.24 -29.53 -30.35
CA ALA A 523 1.71 -28.60 -31.34
C ALA A 523 2.77 -27.57 -31.76
N GLN A 524 3.54 -27.04 -30.81
CA GLN A 524 4.66 -26.14 -31.07
C GLN A 524 5.72 -26.84 -31.92
N SER A 525 6.17 -28.03 -31.51
CA SER A 525 7.18 -28.80 -32.24
C SER A 525 6.74 -29.10 -33.67
N LYS A 526 5.46 -29.45 -33.87
CA LYS A 526 4.89 -29.67 -35.19
C LYS A 526 4.89 -28.40 -36.04
N TRP A 527 4.45 -27.27 -35.47
CA TRP A 527 4.47 -25.97 -36.13
C TRP A 527 5.88 -25.53 -36.52
N GLU A 528 6.87 -25.68 -35.63
CA GLU A 528 8.28 -25.36 -35.89
C GLU A 528 8.83 -26.19 -37.04
N ASN A 529 8.55 -27.50 -37.07
CA ASN A 529 8.97 -28.39 -38.15
C ASN A 529 8.31 -28.02 -39.49
N GLU A 530 7.01 -27.75 -39.51
CA GLU A 530 6.29 -27.34 -40.72
C GLU A 530 6.82 -26.00 -41.28
N VAL A 531 7.11 -25.05 -40.41
CA VAL A 531 7.71 -23.76 -40.80
C VAL A 531 9.13 -23.96 -41.31
N SER A 532 9.95 -24.75 -40.61
CA SER A 532 11.33 -25.05 -41.03
C SER A 532 11.37 -25.73 -42.40
N GLN A 533 10.48 -26.69 -42.66
CA GLN A 533 10.38 -27.34 -43.97
C GLN A 533 9.95 -26.37 -45.07
N LYS A 534 8.99 -25.48 -44.81
CA LYS A 534 8.57 -24.45 -45.78
C LYS A 534 9.69 -23.45 -46.10
N LEU A 535 10.62 -23.23 -45.18
CA LEU A 535 11.70 -22.25 -45.32
C LEU A 535 13.04 -22.86 -45.75
N GLN A 536 13.18 -24.20 -45.79
CA GLN A 536 14.44 -24.90 -45.99
C GLN A 536 15.17 -24.50 -47.28
N ASP A 537 14.44 -24.29 -48.37
CA ASP A 537 14.99 -23.93 -49.69
C ASP A 537 14.88 -22.42 -49.99
N ARG A 538 14.49 -21.60 -49.00
CA ARG A 538 14.26 -20.17 -49.21
C ARG A 538 15.55 -19.38 -49.45
N TRP A 539 16.68 -19.87 -48.94
CA TRP A 539 17.97 -19.19 -48.98
C TRP A 539 19.04 -20.06 -49.63
N THR A 540 19.79 -19.47 -50.56
CA THR A 540 20.96 -20.10 -51.19
C THR A 540 22.22 -19.38 -50.73
N ALA A 541 23.08 -20.07 -49.97
CA ALA A 541 24.39 -19.54 -49.57
C ALA A 541 25.34 -19.42 -50.77
N LEU A 542 25.89 -18.22 -50.99
CA LEU A 542 26.85 -17.94 -52.05
C LEU A 542 28.26 -18.34 -51.64
N ASN A 543 29.09 -18.75 -52.60
CA ASN A 543 30.47 -19.17 -52.40
C ASN A 543 31.44 -18.05 -52.80
N PRO A 544 32.11 -17.38 -51.85
CA PRO A 544 33.08 -16.33 -52.18
C PRO A 544 34.22 -16.83 -53.07
N SER A 545 34.44 -16.20 -54.23
CA SER A 545 35.66 -16.42 -55.04
C SER A 545 36.85 -15.60 -54.52
N SER A 546 36.57 -14.47 -53.88
CA SER A 546 37.56 -13.65 -53.17
C SER A 546 36.92 -12.97 -51.97
N ALA A 547 37.66 -12.87 -50.87
CA ALA A 547 37.33 -12.03 -49.71
C ALA A 547 38.60 -11.30 -49.27
N THR A 548 38.56 -9.97 -49.24
CA THR A 548 39.72 -9.12 -48.92
C THR A 548 39.31 -8.00 -47.98
N SER A 549 40.20 -7.63 -47.05
CA SER A 549 40.08 -6.40 -46.27
C SER A 549 40.94 -5.30 -46.90
N ILE A 550 40.44 -4.08 -46.88
CA ILE A 550 41.16 -2.90 -47.36
C ILE A 550 42.28 -2.49 -46.38
N GLU A 551 42.04 -2.62 -45.07
CA GLU A 551 42.97 -2.18 -44.02
C GLU A 551 43.85 -3.31 -43.43
N GLY A 552 43.83 -4.50 -44.05
CA GLY A 552 44.83 -5.56 -43.83
C GLY A 552 44.43 -6.68 -42.87
N ALA A 553 43.15 -6.84 -42.54
CA ALA A 553 42.67 -8.07 -41.89
C ALA A 553 42.86 -9.29 -42.80
N SER A 554 43.23 -10.43 -42.20
CA SER A 554 43.34 -11.70 -42.93
C SER A 554 41.96 -12.35 -43.06
N MET A 555 41.62 -12.87 -44.24
CA MET A 555 40.33 -13.52 -44.49
C MET A 555 40.51 -14.93 -45.06
N ARG A 556 39.69 -15.86 -44.58
CA ARG A 556 39.66 -17.24 -45.07
C ARG A 556 38.22 -17.65 -45.33
N VAL A 557 37.95 -18.13 -46.55
CA VAL A 557 36.69 -18.78 -46.89
C VAL A 557 36.69 -20.20 -46.33
N LEU A 558 35.63 -20.57 -45.62
CA LEU A 558 35.45 -21.89 -45.00
C LEU A 558 34.57 -22.82 -45.85
N GLU A 559 34.54 -24.11 -45.51
CA GLU A 559 33.76 -25.13 -46.25
C GLU A 559 32.24 -24.86 -46.22
N ASP A 560 31.75 -24.20 -45.18
CA ASP A 560 30.34 -23.80 -45.04
C ASP A 560 29.98 -22.50 -45.78
N LYS A 561 30.90 -22.03 -46.63
CA LYS A 561 30.83 -20.79 -47.42
C LYS A 561 30.86 -19.50 -46.59
N SER A 562 31.13 -19.57 -45.29
CA SER A 562 31.37 -18.38 -44.47
C SER A 562 32.79 -17.85 -44.66
N VAL A 563 33.00 -16.57 -44.40
CA VAL A 563 34.31 -15.91 -44.37
C VAL A 563 34.67 -15.68 -42.91
N LEU A 564 35.81 -16.24 -42.50
CA LEU A 564 36.39 -16.03 -41.18
C LEU A 564 37.52 -15.01 -41.27
N THR A 565 37.41 -13.94 -40.48
CA THR A 565 38.48 -12.94 -40.35
C THR A 565 39.47 -13.32 -39.23
N SER A 566 40.71 -12.88 -39.37
CA SER A 566 41.79 -13.13 -38.40
C SER A 566 42.94 -12.13 -38.59
N GLY A 567 44.01 -12.24 -37.81
CA GLY A 567 45.17 -11.36 -37.90
C GLY A 567 44.86 -9.94 -37.39
N ALA A 568 45.33 -8.92 -38.09
CA ALA A 568 45.11 -7.52 -37.71
C ALA A 568 43.61 -7.20 -37.60
N ASN A 569 43.22 -6.43 -36.58
CA ASN A 569 41.88 -5.89 -36.42
C ASN A 569 41.97 -4.34 -36.50
N PRO A 570 41.92 -3.76 -37.71
CA PRO A 570 42.03 -2.31 -37.90
C PRO A 570 40.93 -1.54 -37.16
N GLU A 571 41.19 -0.28 -36.79
CA GLU A 571 40.20 0.55 -36.09
C GLU A 571 38.92 0.73 -36.92
N LYS A 572 39.07 0.91 -38.23
CA LYS A 572 38.02 0.90 -39.25
C LYS A 572 38.45 -0.01 -40.38
N ASP A 573 37.54 -0.72 -41.03
CA ASP A 573 37.87 -1.59 -42.16
C ASP A 573 36.72 -1.72 -43.15
N VAL A 574 37.04 -2.11 -44.39
CA VAL A 574 36.07 -2.43 -45.43
C VAL A 574 36.38 -3.81 -45.97
N TYR A 575 35.40 -4.71 -45.87
CA TYR A 575 35.52 -6.07 -46.38
C TYR A 575 34.89 -6.14 -47.75
N GLU A 576 35.64 -6.57 -48.77
CA GLU A 576 35.13 -6.77 -50.11
C GLU A 576 35.08 -8.26 -50.44
N VAL A 577 33.89 -8.74 -50.82
CA VAL A 577 33.65 -10.14 -51.14
C VAL A 577 33.01 -10.25 -52.52
N VAL A 578 33.56 -11.10 -53.39
CA VAL A 578 33.06 -11.32 -54.75
C VAL A 578 32.51 -12.73 -54.86
N PHE A 579 31.35 -12.86 -55.49
CA PHE A 579 30.63 -14.11 -55.68
C PHE A 579 30.48 -14.39 -57.19
N PRO A 580 31.06 -15.49 -57.70
CA PRO A 580 31.12 -15.79 -59.13
C PRO A 580 29.81 -16.39 -59.69
N GLU A 581 28.82 -16.67 -58.84
CA GLU A 581 27.59 -17.33 -59.25
C GLU A 581 26.74 -16.50 -60.22
N THR A 582 26.14 -17.19 -61.20
CA THR A 582 25.07 -16.64 -62.03
C THR A 582 23.77 -16.63 -61.22
N LEU A 583 23.25 -15.44 -60.95
CA LEU A 583 22.08 -15.16 -60.15
C LEU A 583 20.91 -14.75 -61.05
N ALA A 584 19.72 -15.24 -60.74
CA ALA A 584 18.50 -14.88 -61.46
C ALA A 584 17.42 -14.44 -60.47
N ASN A 585 16.87 -13.24 -60.71
CA ASN A 585 15.72 -12.71 -59.97
C ASN A 585 15.88 -12.72 -58.44
N VAL A 586 17.06 -12.34 -57.93
CA VAL A 586 17.31 -12.24 -56.49
C VAL A 586 16.50 -11.10 -55.89
N GLN A 587 15.61 -11.44 -54.96
CA GLN A 587 14.68 -10.55 -54.27
C GLN A 587 15.21 -10.07 -52.93
N ALA A 588 16.15 -10.80 -52.31
CA ALA A 588 16.73 -10.43 -51.02
C ALA A 588 18.13 -11.02 -50.86
N ILE A 589 18.97 -10.33 -50.07
CA ILE A 589 20.30 -10.77 -49.67
C ILE A 589 20.30 -10.89 -48.15
N ARG A 590 20.72 -12.04 -47.61
CA ARG A 590 20.90 -12.25 -46.18
C ARG A 590 22.37 -12.20 -45.82
N LEU A 591 22.73 -11.35 -44.87
CA LEU A 591 24.00 -11.40 -44.15
C LEU A 591 23.79 -12.13 -42.84
N GLU A 592 24.61 -13.14 -42.57
CA GLU A 592 24.67 -13.81 -41.28
C GLU A 592 25.98 -13.42 -40.60
N ALA A 593 25.92 -12.89 -39.39
CA ALA A 593 27.05 -12.73 -38.48
C ALA A 593 27.10 -13.97 -37.58
N LEU A 594 28.15 -14.77 -37.72
CA LEU A 594 28.27 -16.08 -37.09
C LEU A 594 29.21 -16.02 -35.89
N THR A 595 28.84 -16.71 -34.82
CA THR A 595 29.71 -16.90 -33.66
C THR A 595 30.86 -17.83 -34.02
N ASP A 596 32.02 -17.60 -33.41
CA ASP A 596 33.20 -18.45 -33.59
C ASP A 596 34.08 -18.40 -32.34
N GLU A 597 34.55 -19.55 -31.88
CA GLU A 597 35.38 -19.68 -30.66
C GLU A 597 36.70 -18.89 -30.75
N SER A 598 37.13 -18.50 -31.96
CA SER A 598 38.32 -17.68 -32.16
C SER A 598 38.15 -16.20 -31.80
N PHE A 599 36.92 -15.72 -31.59
CA PHE A 599 36.63 -14.35 -31.16
C PHE A 599 36.43 -14.26 -29.65
N VAL A 600 36.45 -13.03 -29.12
CA VAL A 600 36.31 -12.77 -27.69
C VAL A 600 35.02 -13.41 -27.18
N GLU A 601 35.17 -14.32 -26.22
CA GLU A 601 34.07 -15.08 -25.60
C GLU A 601 33.14 -15.81 -26.60
N GLY A 602 33.63 -16.10 -27.81
CA GLY A 602 32.87 -16.80 -28.84
C GLY A 602 31.80 -15.95 -29.55
N GLY A 603 31.85 -14.61 -29.48
CA GLY A 603 30.83 -13.75 -30.10
C GLY A 603 30.97 -13.58 -31.63
N THR A 604 30.21 -12.62 -32.18
CA THR A 604 30.10 -12.38 -33.64
C THR A 604 31.06 -11.31 -34.17
N GLY A 605 31.58 -10.45 -33.30
CA GLY A 605 32.48 -9.35 -33.65
C GLY A 605 33.90 -9.50 -33.10
N ARG A 606 34.81 -8.68 -33.63
CA ARG A 606 36.25 -8.74 -33.33
C ARG A 606 36.71 -7.78 -32.23
N SER A 607 35.82 -6.94 -31.72
CA SER A 607 36.14 -6.00 -30.63
C SER A 607 36.31 -6.73 -29.29
N GLU A 608 36.81 -6.01 -28.29
CA GLU A 608 37.01 -6.55 -26.92
C GLU A 608 35.70 -6.94 -26.21
N ASN A 609 34.54 -6.45 -26.69
CA ASN A 609 33.22 -6.80 -26.17
C ASN A 609 32.46 -7.75 -27.10
N ALA A 610 33.17 -8.39 -28.04
CA ALA A 610 32.64 -9.36 -29.00
C ALA A 610 31.52 -8.83 -29.94
N ASN A 611 31.38 -7.51 -30.03
CA ASN A 611 30.37 -6.83 -30.84
C ASN A 611 30.96 -6.33 -32.17
N PHE A 612 30.09 -5.97 -33.11
CA PHE A 612 30.48 -5.26 -34.33
C PHE A 612 29.54 -4.08 -34.58
N VAL A 613 29.98 -3.14 -35.41
CA VAL A 613 29.14 -2.06 -35.93
C VAL A 613 29.33 -2.03 -37.44
N LEU A 614 28.35 -2.57 -38.16
CA LEU A 614 28.31 -2.53 -39.63
C LEU A 614 27.76 -1.17 -40.04
N SER A 615 28.64 -0.25 -40.39
CA SER A 615 28.25 1.11 -40.79
C SER A 615 27.58 1.12 -42.15
N GLU A 616 28.04 0.29 -43.10
CA GLU A 616 27.38 0.15 -44.41
C GLU A 616 27.46 -1.24 -45.00
N PHE A 617 26.39 -1.66 -45.64
CA PHE A 617 26.29 -2.85 -46.48
C PHE A 617 26.03 -2.44 -47.92
N GLU A 618 27.07 -2.41 -48.76
CA GLU A 618 26.94 -2.05 -50.17
C GLU A 618 26.96 -3.29 -51.08
N VAL A 619 26.18 -3.23 -52.16
CA VAL A 619 26.14 -4.28 -53.19
C VAL A 619 26.46 -3.65 -54.54
N GLU A 620 27.37 -4.27 -55.29
CA GLU A 620 27.85 -3.82 -56.58
C GLU A 620 27.82 -4.99 -57.59
N LEU A 621 27.55 -4.68 -58.87
CA LEU A 621 27.71 -5.62 -59.98
C LEU A 621 29.04 -5.37 -60.68
N LYS A 622 30.02 -6.23 -60.39
CA LYS A 622 31.36 -6.16 -60.97
C LYS A 622 31.36 -6.79 -62.36
N ASN A 623 31.68 -6.00 -63.38
CA ASN A 623 31.82 -6.48 -64.76
C ASN A 623 33.30 -6.71 -65.08
N ASP A 624 33.69 -7.94 -65.39
CA ASP A 624 35.07 -8.30 -65.73
C ASP A 624 35.58 -7.56 -66.99
N ALA A 625 34.68 -7.19 -67.91
CA ALA A 625 35.02 -6.40 -69.10
C ALA A 625 35.20 -4.90 -68.81
N GLN A 626 34.71 -4.41 -67.67
CA GLN A 626 34.77 -3.02 -67.23
C GLN A 626 35.07 -2.94 -65.73
N PRO A 627 36.26 -3.38 -65.29
CA PRO A 627 36.56 -3.58 -63.87
C PRO A 627 36.54 -2.28 -63.03
N ASP A 628 36.75 -1.13 -63.68
CA ASP A 628 36.75 0.19 -63.02
C ASP A 628 35.35 0.82 -62.94
N GLN A 629 34.33 0.22 -63.57
CA GLN A 629 32.97 0.74 -63.54
C GLN A 629 32.21 0.20 -62.33
N VAL A 630 31.82 1.10 -61.42
CA VAL A 630 31.01 0.78 -60.24
C VAL A 630 29.54 0.78 -60.61
N ASN A 631 28.93 -0.40 -60.69
CA ASN A 631 27.48 -0.54 -60.87
C ASN A 631 26.83 -0.86 -59.53
N LYS A 632 26.53 0.16 -58.72
CA LYS A 632 25.89 -0.02 -57.41
C LYS A 632 24.45 -0.53 -57.56
N VAL A 633 24.06 -1.46 -56.69
CA VAL A 633 22.67 -1.87 -56.48
C VAL A 633 22.09 -1.06 -55.34
N GLU A 634 21.00 -0.35 -55.60
CA GLU A 634 20.27 0.41 -54.58
C GLU A 634 19.51 -0.55 -53.67
N LEU A 635 19.82 -0.55 -52.37
CA LEU A 635 19.09 -1.24 -51.32
C LEU A 635 18.09 -0.26 -50.71
N ILE A 636 16.86 -0.71 -50.47
CA ILE A 636 15.76 0.17 -50.02
C ILE A 636 15.14 -0.24 -48.69
N GLU A 637 15.49 -1.42 -48.18
CA GLU A 637 14.99 -1.93 -46.92
C GLU A 637 16.04 -2.86 -46.31
N ALA A 638 16.18 -2.81 -44.99
CA ALA A 638 16.97 -3.75 -44.22
C ALA A 638 16.19 -4.19 -42.97
N GLN A 639 16.26 -5.48 -42.64
CA GLN A 639 15.60 -6.07 -41.47
C GLN A 639 16.60 -6.99 -40.76
N ALA A 640 16.62 -6.99 -39.43
CA ALA A 640 17.46 -7.89 -38.65
C ALA A 640 16.64 -8.67 -37.64
N ASP A 641 17.17 -9.83 -37.22
CA ASP A 641 16.62 -10.60 -36.10
C ASP A 641 16.79 -9.87 -34.75
N HIS A 642 17.84 -9.05 -34.63
CA HIS A 642 18.10 -8.17 -33.49
C HIS A 642 18.86 -6.92 -33.91
N SER A 643 18.57 -5.79 -33.25
CA SER A 643 19.33 -4.54 -33.35
C SER A 643 19.57 -3.99 -31.94
N GLN A 644 20.81 -3.61 -31.65
CA GLN A 644 21.17 -2.92 -30.42
C GLN A 644 20.51 -1.53 -30.36
N GLU A 645 20.12 -1.09 -29.16
CA GLU A 645 19.56 0.26 -28.96
C GLU A 645 20.53 1.33 -29.48
N GLY A 646 20.05 2.19 -30.40
CA GLY A 646 20.85 3.22 -31.08
C GLY A 646 21.66 2.75 -32.29
N PHE A 647 21.64 1.46 -32.62
CA PHE A 647 22.35 0.86 -33.76
C PHE A 647 21.40 0.00 -34.62
N ASP A 648 20.33 0.62 -35.11
CA ASP A 648 19.32 -0.03 -35.93
C ASP A 648 19.89 -0.53 -37.28
N ILE A 649 19.40 -1.66 -37.76
CA ILE A 649 19.80 -2.25 -39.04
C ILE A 649 19.58 -1.32 -40.24
N ALA A 650 18.57 -0.44 -40.19
CA ALA A 650 18.32 0.54 -41.24
C ALA A 650 19.52 1.49 -41.45
N ASN A 651 20.33 1.71 -40.40
CA ASN A 651 21.52 2.53 -40.48
C ASN A 651 22.65 1.89 -41.30
N ALA A 652 22.59 0.58 -41.58
CA ALA A 652 23.59 -0.09 -42.41
C ALA A 652 23.37 0.13 -43.93
N ILE A 653 22.40 0.96 -44.32
CA ILE A 653 22.13 1.35 -45.72
C ILE A 653 21.76 2.85 -45.83
N ASP A 654 22.10 3.69 -44.85
CA ASP A 654 21.63 5.08 -44.74
C ASP A 654 22.56 6.11 -45.43
N GLY A 655 23.73 5.69 -45.89
CA GLY A 655 24.75 6.54 -46.49
C GLY A 655 25.69 7.22 -45.49
N ASN A 656 25.61 6.90 -44.20
CA ASN A 656 26.30 7.58 -43.11
C ASN A 656 27.26 6.66 -42.34
N ALA A 657 28.57 6.87 -42.52
CA ALA A 657 29.60 6.07 -41.87
C ALA A 657 29.66 6.18 -40.33
N GLU A 658 29.01 7.18 -39.73
CA GLU A 658 29.02 7.39 -38.26
C GLU A 658 27.88 6.63 -37.53
N THR A 659 26.91 6.10 -38.27
CA THR A 659 25.84 5.22 -37.79
C THR A 659 26.13 3.78 -38.21
N GLY A 660 25.26 2.83 -37.86
CA GLY A 660 25.39 1.43 -38.29
C GLY A 660 24.57 0.45 -37.48
N TRP A 661 24.66 -0.83 -37.85
CA TRP A 661 24.00 -1.95 -37.19
C TRP A 661 24.92 -2.62 -36.17
N GLY A 662 24.43 -2.77 -34.94
CA GLY A 662 25.09 -3.47 -33.83
C GLY A 662 24.16 -4.49 -33.19
N VAL A 663 24.72 -5.47 -32.47
CA VAL A 663 23.96 -6.69 -32.09
C VAL A 663 24.08 -7.11 -30.62
N ASP A 664 24.52 -6.21 -29.73
CA ASP A 664 24.76 -6.50 -28.31
C ASP A 664 25.64 -7.75 -28.09
N GLY A 665 26.74 -7.84 -28.87
CA GLY A 665 27.63 -9.00 -28.86
C GLY A 665 28.17 -9.38 -27.47
N TYR A 666 28.21 -8.45 -26.52
CA TYR A 666 28.67 -8.71 -25.15
C TYR A 666 27.67 -9.48 -24.29
N GLU A 667 26.37 -9.30 -24.51
CA GLU A 667 25.30 -9.97 -23.75
C GLU A 667 24.80 -11.23 -24.44
N LEU A 668 24.52 -11.14 -25.75
CA LEU A 668 23.74 -12.18 -26.43
C LEU A 668 24.60 -13.30 -27.02
N ARG A 669 25.78 -12.99 -27.57
CA ARG A 669 26.76 -13.98 -28.10
C ARG A 669 26.14 -15.10 -28.94
N GLU A 670 25.18 -14.75 -29.80
CA GLU A 670 24.43 -15.65 -30.66
C GLU A 670 24.68 -15.31 -32.13
N ASN A 671 24.41 -16.26 -33.04
CA ASN A 671 24.34 -15.95 -34.46
C ASN A 671 23.28 -14.86 -34.70
N ARG A 672 23.58 -13.96 -35.63
CA ARG A 672 22.68 -12.86 -36.01
C ARG A 672 22.52 -12.80 -37.50
N SER A 673 21.38 -12.30 -37.96
CA SER A 673 21.05 -12.24 -39.36
C SER A 673 20.35 -10.96 -39.73
N ALA A 674 20.77 -10.39 -40.85
CA ALA A 674 20.15 -9.24 -41.49
C ALA A 674 19.76 -9.60 -42.92
N ILE A 675 18.64 -9.07 -43.38
CA ILE A 675 18.09 -9.23 -44.72
C ILE A 675 18.03 -7.84 -45.34
N PHE A 676 18.59 -7.71 -46.55
CA PHE A 676 18.63 -6.50 -47.34
C PHE A 676 17.83 -6.71 -48.63
N THR A 677 16.95 -5.77 -48.94
CA THR A 677 16.06 -5.83 -50.10
C THR A 677 16.53 -4.83 -51.17
N PRO A 678 16.95 -5.30 -52.36
CA PRO A 678 17.28 -4.42 -53.47
C PRO A 678 16.01 -3.79 -54.07
N LYS A 679 16.13 -2.56 -54.58
CA LYS A 679 15.04 -1.85 -55.25
C LYS A 679 14.53 -2.57 -56.50
N THR A 680 15.44 -3.21 -57.21
CA THR A 680 15.17 -4.02 -58.40
C THR A 680 15.79 -5.40 -58.23
N PRO A 681 15.11 -6.49 -58.63
CA PRO A 681 15.67 -7.83 -58.51
C PRO A 681 17.02 -7.95 -59.20
N ILE A 682 17.99 -8.56 -58.51
CA ILE A 682 19.35 -8.69 -59.02
C ILE A 682 19.43 -9.91 -59.93
N SER A 683 19.99 -9.73 -61.12
CA SER A 683 20.37 -10.83 -62.01
C SER A 683 21.78 -10.59 -62.53
N THR A 684 22.62 -11.62 -62.52
CA THR A 684 23.97 -11.56 -63.07
C THR A 684 24.04 -12.35 -64.37
N GLY A 685 24.78 -11.82 -65.35
CA GLY A 685 25.06 -12.48 -66.62
C GLY A 685 26.49 -13.03 -66.66
N GLU A 686 26.89 -13.59 -67.79
CA GLU A 686 28.27 -14.05 -67.99
C GLU A 686 29.26 -12.87 -67.84
N GLY A 687 30.26 -13.03 -66.98
CA GLY A 687 31.27 -11.99 -66.68
C GLY A 687 30.81 -10.85 -65.77
N ILE A 688 29.59 -10.93 -65.21
CA ILE A 688 29.08 -9.99 -64.20
C ILE A 688 28.96 -10.74 -62.88
N HIS A 689 29.59 -10.25 -61.82
CA HIS A 689 29.63 -10.90 -60.50
C HIS A 689 29.01 -10.02 -59.43
N LEU A 690 28.40 -10.63 -58.42
CA LEU A 690 27.92 -9.90 -57.25
C LEU A 690 29.13 -9.59 -56.36
N LYS A 691 29.34 -8.32 -56.03
CA LYS A 691 30.32 -7.86 -55.06
C LYS A 691 29.60 -7.24 -53.87
N VAL A 692 29.89 -7.71 -52.66
CA VAL A 692 29.38 -7.15 -51.42
C VAL A 692 30.51 -6.44 -50.68
N ARG A 693 30.22 -5.28 -50.11
CA ARG A 693 31.15 -4.51 -49.29
C ARG A 693 30.55 -4.30 -47.90
N LEU A 694 31.24 -4.78 -46.88
CA LEU A 694 30.85 -4.61 -45.49
C LEU A 694 31.78 -3.57 -44.87
N LYS A 695 31.26 -2.37 -44.64
CA LYS A 695 32.03 -1.28 -44.04
C LYS A 695 31.83 -1.23 -42.55
N HIS A 696 32.93 -1.06 -41.84
CA HIS A 696 32.97 -0.91 -40.39
C HIS A 696 33.71 0.39 -40.09
N GLU A 697 33.07 1.50 -40.43
CA GLU A 697 33.66 2.83 -40.41
C GLU A 697 33.19 3.67 -39.22
N SER A 698 32.45 3.07 -38.29
CA SER A 698 31.94 3.76 -37.10
C SER A 698 33.08 4.33 -36.24
N LYS A 699 32.75 5.27 -35.36
CA LYS A 699 33.70 5.81 -34.37
C LYS A 699 34.21 4.79 -33.35
N TYR A 700 33.62 3.59 -33.28
CA TYR A 700 33.99 2.56 -32.32
C TYR A 700 35.09 1.66 -32.90
N ALA A 701 36.34 1.96 -32.52
CA ALA A 701 37.51 1.27 -33.03
C ALA A 701 37.41 -0.26 -32.90
N GLY A 702 37.75 -0.98 -33.98
CA GLY A 702 37.89 -2.44 -33.98
C GLY A 702 36.58 -3.23 -33.94
N HIS A 703 35.42 -2.57 -34.03
CA HIS A 703 34.09 -3.20 -34.08
C HIS A 703 33.78 -3.77 -35.47
N ASN A 704 34.68 -4.59 -35.98
CA ASN A 704 34.53 -5.27 -37.26
C ASN A 704 33.82 -6.62 -37.08
N ILE A 705 33.01 -7.04 -38.05
CA ILE A 705 32.37 -8.37 -38.04
C ILE A 705 33.44 -9.48 -38.09
N GLY A 706 33.26 -10.54 -37.29
CA GLY A 706 34.23 -11.61 -37.16
C GLY A 706 34.10 -12.66 -38.26
N ARG A 707 33.04 -13.46 -38.19
CA ARG A 707 32.71 -14.47 -39.20
C ARG A 707 31.36 -14.13 -39.79
N PHE A 708 31.26 -14.23 -41.11
CA PHE A 708 30.01 -13.91 -41.79
C PHE A 708 29.74 -14.78 -43.00
N ARG A 709 28.46 -14.90 -43.38
CA ARG A 709 28.02 -15.60 -44.59
C ARG A 709 27.00 -14.76 -45.33
N VAL A 710 27.07 -14.79 -46.66
CA VAL A 710 26.08 -14.14 -47.52
C VAL A 710 25.25 -15.20 -48.24
N SER A 711 23.93 -15.05 -48.16
CA SER A 711 22.96 -15.88 -48.88
C SER A 711 22.02 -15.00 -49.69
N VAL A 712 21.37 -15.56 -50.71
CA VAL A 712 20.37 -14.86 -51.53
C VAL A 712 19.07 -15.64 -51.58
N SER A 713 17.97 -14.94 -51.82
CA SER A 713 16.66 -15.55 -52.09
C SER A 713 16.08 -15.00 -53.38
N SER A 714 15.56 -15.88 -54.22
CA SER A 714 14.74 -15.52 -55.39
C SER A 714 13.24 -15.66 -55.11
N ASP A 715 12.85 -15.85 -53.85
CA ASP A 715 11.46 -15.98 -53.43
C ASP A 715 10.70 -14.65 -53.65
N PRO A 716 9.67 -14.62 -54.52
CA PRO A 716 8.92 -13.41 -54.83
C PRO A 716 8.19 -12.82 -53.61
N THR A 717 7.96 -13.61 -52.56
CA THR A 717 7.38 -13.10 -51.31
C THR A 717 8.33 -12.20 -50.53
N MET A 718 9.60 -12.09 -50.92
CA MET A 718 10.59 -11.18 -50.32
C MET A 718 10.75 -9.87 -51.10
N ALA A 719 10.06 -9.72 -52.23
CA ALA A 719 10.05 -8.46 -52.97
C ALA A 719 9.59 -7.30 -52.07
N PRO A 720 10.08 -6.07 -52.27
CA PRO A 720 9.64 -4.91 -51.52
C PRO A 720 8.16 -4.63 -51.82
N SER A 721 7.43 -4.10 -50.83
CA SER A 721 6.07 -3.62 -51.09
C SER A 721 6.12 -2.39 -52.00
N SER A 722 5.19 -2.32 -52.95
CA SER A 722 5.10 -1.14 -53.83
C SER A 722 4.05 -0.18 -53.30
N PHE A 723 4.37 1.10 -53.30
CA PHE A 723 3.45 2.10 -52.81
C PHE A 723 2.75 2.83 -53.95
N GLY A 724 1.44 3.01 -53.82
CA GLY A 724 0.61 3.80 -54.72
C GLY A 724 0.88 5.30 -54.61
N LYS A 725 0.20 6.06 -55.48
CA LYS A 725 0.27 7.53 -55.48
C LYS A 725 -0.44 8.12 -54.27
N TRP A 726 0.04 9.27 -53.81
CA TRP A 726 -0.62 10.05 -52.76
C TRP A 726 -1.84 10.80 -53.30
N TYR A 727 -2.93 10.74 -52.53
CA TYR A 727 -4.14 11.53 -52.69
C TYR A 727 -4.35 12.37 -51.42
N VAL A 728 -4.94 13.56 -51.57
CA VAL A 728 -5.27 14.45 -50.46
C VAL A 728 -6.71 14.91 -50.52
N SER A 729 -7.35 15.04 -49.36
CA SER A 729 -8.66 15.66 -49.18
C SER A 729 -8.62 16.60 -47.96
N GLY A 730 -9.18 17.80 -48.10
CA GLY A 730 -9.09 18.88 -47.12
C GLY A 730 -8.41 20.14 -47.67
N PRO A 731 -8.19 21.18 -46.84
CA PRO A 731 -8.39 21.19 -45.38
C PRO A 731 -9.86 21.29 -44.97
N PHE A 732 -10.27 20.45 -44.01
CA PHE A 732 -11.56 20.50 -43.31
C PHE A 732 -11.44 21.41 -42.09
N LYS A 733 -12.02 22.60 -42.16
CA LYS A 733 -11.82 23.64 -41.13
C LYS A 733 -12.49 23.26 -39.81
N ALA A 734 -11.84 23.58 -38.71
CA ALA A 734 -12.40 23.48 -37.37
C ALA A 734 -12.17 24.77 -36.56
N VAL A 735 -12.82 24.87 -35.40
CA VAL A 735 -12.70 26.02 -34.51
C VAL A 735 -11.41 26.02 -33.68
N ASP A 736 -10.88 24.82 -33.38
CA ASP A 736 -9.60 24.59 -32.71
C ASP A 736 -9.04 23.21 -33.11
N GLY A 737 -7.76 22.96 -32.80
CA GLY A 737 -7.06 21.73 -33.20
C GLY A 737 -7.64 20.46 -32.56
N GLN A 738 -8.14 20.55 -31.32
CA GLN A 738 -8.75 19.41 -30.64
C GLN A 738 -10.07 19.01 -31.32
N THR A 739 -10.85 19.98 -31.77
CA THR A 739 -12.07 19.76 -32.55
C THR A 739 -11.72 19.17 -33.92
N ALA A 740 -10.69 19.66 -34.59
CA ALA A 740 -10.20 19.08 -35.85
C ALA A 740 -9.82 17.61 -35.69
N TYR A 741 -9.16 17.26 -34.57
CA TYR A 741 -8.69 15.90 -34.29
C TYR A 741 -9.80 14.92 -33.90
N LYS A 742 -10.78 15.37 -33.11
CA LYS A 742 -11.87 14.53 -32.60
C LYS A 742 -13.03 14.35 -33.59
N THR A 743 -13.17 15.28 -34.53
CA THR A 743 -14.26 15.23 -35.52
C THR A 743 -13.94 14.18 -36.59
N ALA A 744 -14.78 13.16 -36.70
CA ALA A 744 -14.70 12.20 -37.79
C ALA A 744 -15.34 12.80 -39.05
N TYR A 745 -14.51 13.40 -39.91
CA TYR A 745 -14.96 13.89 -41.21
C TYR A 745 -15.22 12.74 -42.18
N GLU A 746 -16.01 12.98 -43.21
CA GLU A 746 -16.48 11.97 -44.16
C GLU A 746 -15.37 11.10 -44.79
N PRO A 747 -14.16 11.62 -45.12
CA PRO A 747 -13.06 10.80 -45.62
C PRO A 747 -12.55 9.70 -44.67
N GLU A 748 -12.88 9.76 -43.37
CA GLU A 748 -12.50 8.71 -42.40
C GLU A 748 -13.32 7.43 -42.54
N GLN A 749 -14.55 7.52 -43.06
CA GLN A 749 -15.48 6.38 -43.06
C GLN A 749 -15.19 5.40 -44.19
N SER A 750 -14.85 5.91 -45.37
CA SER A 750 -14.51 5.12 -46.54
C SER A 750 -13.70 5.93 -47.55
N ILE A 751 -12.87 5.23 -48.33
CA ILE A 751 -12.11 5.85 -49.41
C ILE A 751 -12.85 5.66 -50.73
N ASP A 752 -13.46 6.74 -51.21
CA ASP A 752 -14.01 6.87 -52.56
C ASP A 752 -13.37 8.09 -53.24
N LEU A 753 -12.49 7.84 -54.21
CA LEU A 753 -11.70 8.89 -54.87
C LEU A 753 -12.56 9.82 -55.76
N GLU A 754 -13.79 9.44 -56.09
CA GLU A 754 -14.72 10.24 -56.89
C GLU A 754 -15.74 11.00 -56.03
N ALA A 755 -15.80 10.72 -54.73
CA ALA A 755 -16.71 11.39 -53.80
C ALA A 755 -16.35 12.88 -53.63
N THR A 756 -17.38 13.68 -53.40
CA THR A 756 -17.23 15.09 -53.02
C THR A 756 -17.80 15.33 -51.62
N TYR A 757 -17.16 16.21 -50.87
CA TYR A 757 -17.46 16.54 -49.47
C TYR A 757 -17.68 18.05 -49.33
N GLU A 758 -18.26 18.49 -48.21
CA GLU A 758 -18.62 19.90 -47.95
C GLU A 758 -19.40 20.58 -49.10
N ASP A 759 -20.47 19.95 -49.59
CA ASP A 759 -21.30 20.43 -50.71
C ASP A 759 -20.51 20.64 -52.02
N GLY A 760 -19.53 19.77 -52.30
CA GLY A 760 -18.75 19.80 -53.53
C GLY A 760 -17.47 20.64 -53.45
N ARG A 761 -17.15 21.22 -52.28
CA ARG A 761 -15.96 22.05 -52.07
C ARG A 761 -14.69 21.24 -51.87
N GLN A 762 -14.82 20.03 -51.32
CA GLN A 762 -13.69 19.13 -51.06
C GLN A 762 -13.85 17.84 -51.89
N LYS A 763 -12.74 17.27 -52.33
CA LYS A 763 -12.67 15.95 -52.96
C LYS A 763 -11.27 15.41 -52.85
N TRP A 764 -11.11 14.10 -53.03
CA TRP A 764 -9.77 13.54 -53.21
C TRP A 764 -9.14 14.08 -54.49
N THR A 765 -7.93 14.61 -54.36
CA THR A 765 -7.13 15.07 -55.49
C THR A 765 -5.82 14.31 -55.51
N LEU A 766 -5.36 13.97 -56.72
CA LEU A 766 -4.05 13.37 -56.90
C LEU A 766 -3.00 14.39 -56.45
N ALA A 767 -2.26 14.05 -55.41
CA ALA A 767 -1.33 14.94 -54.74
C ALA A 767 0.13 14.61 -55.08
N THR A 768 0.40 13.78 -56.08
CA THR A 768 1.76 13.54 -56.57
C THR A 768 2.08 14.57 -57.67
N PRO A 769 3.16 15.37 -57.57
CA PRO A 769 4.32 15.25 -56.67
C PRO A 769 4.29 16.17 -55.43
N MET A 770 3.13 16.69 -55.03
CA MET A 770 3.02 17.60 -53.87
C MET A 770 3.46 16.94 -52.55
N TYR A 771 3.15 15.66 -52.33
CA TYR A 771 3.65 14.90 -51.18
C TYR A 771 4.67 13.84 -51.62
N GLU A 772 5.83 13.89 -51.00
CA GLU A 772 6.97 13.01 -51.20
C GLU A 772 7.38 12.38 -49.86
N ASP A 773 7.66 11.07 -49.84
CA ASP A 773 8.07 10.35 -48.65
C ASP A 773 9.44 10.87 -48.14
N GLY A 774 9.64 10.94 -46.82
CA GLY A 774 10.88 11.42 -46.21
C GLY A 774 11.09 12.94 -46.31
N LYS A 775 10.08 13.72 -46.71
CA LYS A 775 10.13 15.18 -46.69
C LYS A 775 9.03 15.77 -45.81
N ILE A 776 9.36 16.85 -45.11
CA ILE A 776 8.40 17.63 -44.35
C ILE A 776 7.59 18.51 -45.31
N HIS A 777 6.27 18.38 -45.26
CA HIS A 777 5.35 19.16 -46.11
C HIS A 777 4.47 20.08 -45.25
N PRO A 778 4.37 21.39 -45.57
CA PRO A 778 3.43 22.26 -44.88
C PRO A 778 2.00 21.96 -45.32
N LEU A 779 1.11 21.68 -44.37
CA LEU A 779 -0.32 21.59 -44.62
C LEU A 779 -0.96 22.99 -44.57
N SER A 780 -1.97 23.24 -45.41
CA SER A 780 -2.62 24.55 -45.52
C SER A 780 -3.89 24.64 -44.66
N GLY A 781 -4.14 25.81 -44.04
CA GLY A 781 -5.29 26.08 -43.17
C GLY A 781 -4.88 26.32 -41.71
N ASP A 782 -5.33 27.43 -41.11
CA ASP A 782 -4.88 27.84 -39.77
C ASP A 782 -5.26 26.83 -38.66
N VAL A 783 -6.40 26.14 -38.81
CA VAL A 783 -6.89 25.06 -37.93
C VAL A 783 -7.80 24.13 -38.74
N ALA A 784 -7.29 22.97 -39.16
CA ALA A 784 -8.03 22.05 -40.00
C ALA A 784 -7.52 20.60 -39.93
N ALA A 785 -8.38 19.65 -40.29
CA ALA A 785 -7.97 18.27 -40.59
C ALA A 785 -7.65 18.12 -42.08
N THR A 786 -6.58 17.40 -42.40
CA THR A 786 -6.21 17.03 -43.78
C THR A 786 -6.00 15.53 -43.85
N TYR A 787 -6.63 14.88 -44.83
CA TYR A 787 -6.52 13.44 -45.02
C TYR A 787 -5.59 13.13 -46.18
N LEU A 788 -4.66 12.21 -45.94
CA LEU A 788 -3.75 11.67 -46.93
C LEU A 788 -4.08 10.20 -47.15
N TYR A 789 -4.10 9.76 -48.41
CA TYR A 789 -4.39 8.39 -48.78
C TYR A 789 -3.42 7.87 -49.83
N ARG A 790 -3.01 6.61 -49.69
CA ARG A 790 -2.35 5.82 -50.74
C ARG A 790 -2.62 4.34 -50.51
N THR A 791 -2.42 3.54 -51.55
CA THR A 791 -2.39 2.07 -51.41
C THR A 791 -0.97 1.58 -51.14
N ILE A 792 -0.85 0.46 -50.43
CA ILE A 792 0.40 -0.29 -50.28
C ILE A 792 0.11 -1.69 -50.80
N GLN A 793 0.79 -2.08 -51.87
CA GLN A 793 0.68 -3.42 -52.44
C GLN A 793 1.73 -4.32 -51.77
N SER A 794 1.30 -5.34 -51.03
CA SER A 794 2.22 -6.26 -50.38
C SER A 794 2.30 -7.59 -51.13
N PRO A 795 3.49 -8.10 -51.50
CA PRO A 795 3.61 -9.38 -52.19
C PRO A 795 3.39 -10.59 -51.26
N SER A 796 3.36 -10.38 -49.95
CA SER A 796 3.11 -11.38 -48.91
C SER A 796 2.38 -10.79 -47.72
N ASP A 797 1.87 -11.65 -46.84
CA ASP A 797 1.54 -11.21 -45.48
C ASP A 797 2.86 -10.82 -44.79
N ARG A 798 2.93 -9.61 -44.21
CA ARG A 798 4.13 -9.09 -43.55
C ARG A 798 3.82 -7.96 -42.59
N SER A 799 4.72 -7.74 -41.64
CA SER A 799 4.72 -6.52 -40.84
C SER A 799 5.67 -5.51 -41.49
N MET A 800 5.26 -4.24 -41.55
CA MET A 800 6.05 -3.13 -42.09
C MET A 800 6.04 -1.99 -41.07
N LYS A 801 7.21 -1.49 -40.70
CA LYS A 801 7.35 -0.32 -39.83
C LYS A 801 7.34 0.94 -40.69
N LEU A 802 6.52 1.91 -40.33
CA LEU A 802 6.47 3.23 -40.95
C LEU A 802 6.79 4.30 -39.92
N SER A 803 7.55 5.30 -40.33
CA SER A 803 7.75 6.52 -39.55
C SER A 803 6.80 7.61 -40.04
N VAL A 804 6.11 8.26 -39.12
CA VAL A 804 5.16 9.34 -39.40
C VAL A 804 5.53 10.57 -38.58
N GLY A 805 5.59 11.72 -39.25
CA GLY A 805 5.91 13.01 -38.63
C GLY A 805 4.70 13.93 -38.55
N SER A 806 4.47 14.55 -37.40
CA SER A 806 3.42 15.54 -37.17
C SER A 806 3.86 16.62 -36.17
N ASN A 807 3.35 17.85 -36.32
CA ASN A 807 3.47 18.91 -35.30
C ASN A 807 2.40 18.74 -34.22
N ASP A 808 1.13 18.60 -34.61
CA ASP A 808 0.02 18.74 -33.67
C ASP A 808 -0.58 17.38 -33.29
N ALA A 809 -1.04 16.62 -34.28
CA ALA A 809 -1.66 15.33 -34.03
C ALA A 809 -1.65 14.48 -35.31
N VAL A 810 -1.69 13.16 -35.15
CA VAL A 810 -1.78 12.24 -36.29
C VAL A 810 -2.56 10.98 -35.94
N LYS A 811 -3.36 10.53 -36.89
CA LYS A 811 -4.01 9.22 -36.88
C LYS A 811 -3.64 8.48 -38.15
N VAL A 812 -3.39 7.18 -38.04
CA VAL A 812 -3.09 6.30 -39.17
C VAL A 812 -4.09 5.17 -39.19
N TRP A 813 -4.67 4.94 -40.35
CA TRP A 813 -5.58 3.83 -40.60
C TRP A 813 -4.96 2.85 -41.58
N LEU A 814 -5.19 1.56 -41.33
CA LEU A 814 -4.90 0.48 -42.27
C LEU A 814 -6.19 -0.29 -42.53
N ASN A 815 -6.67 -0.26 -43.78
CA ASN A 815 -7.88 -0.97 -44.21
C ASN A 815 -9.10 -0.72 -43.31
N GLY A 816 -9.32 0.53 -42.89
CA GLY A 816 -10.45 0.95 -42.05
C GLY A 816 -10.23 0.85 -40.53
N HIS A 817 -9.10 0.30 -40.09
CA HIS A 817 -8.76 0.18 -38.67
C HIS A 817 -7.70 1.20 -38.26
N VAL A 818 -7.94 1.92 -37.16
CA VAL A 818 -6.94 2.80 -36.55
C VAL A 818 -5.78 1.95 -36.03
N VAL A 819 -4.58 2.19 -36.53
CA VAL A 819 -3.34 1.52 -36.10
C VAL A 819 -2.39 2.46 -35.35
N HIS A 820 -2.67 3.76 -35.38
CA HIS A 820 -1.97 4.78 -34.61
C HIS A 820 -2.89 5.98 -34.36
N ASP A 821 -2.88 6.50 -33.13
CA ASP A 821 -3.69 7.62 -32.66
C ASP A 821 -2.85 8.40 -31.64
N ASN A 822 -2.43 9.62 -32.00
CA ASN A 822 -1.53 10.43 -31.19
C ASN A 822 -1.89 11.92 -31.26
N ASP A 823 -2.46 12.45 -30.18
CA ASP A 823 -2.85 13.86 -29.98
C ASP A 823 -1.82 14.56 -29.08
N VAL A 824 -0.76 15.15 -29.67
CA VAL A 824 0.35 15.73 -28.91
C VAL A 824 0.95 16.96 -29.59
N GLN A 825 0.80 18.13 -28.97
CA GLN A 825 1.38 19.37 -29.47
C GLN A 825 2.92 19.38 -29.34
N ARG A 826 3.62 19.37 -30.47
CA ARG A 826 5.10 19.37 -30.57
C ARG A 826 5.61 19.96 -31.89
N GLY A 827 6.93 19.98 -32.10
CA GLY A 827 7.52 20.37 -33.39
C GLY A 827 7.56 19.19 -34.37
N VAL A 828 7.36 19.47 -35.67
CA VAL A 828 7.53 18.46 -36.74
C VAL A 828 8.96 17.92 -36.75
N ASP A 829 9.08 16.61 -36.91
CA ASP A 829 10.32 15.88 -37.24
C ASP A 829 9.93 14.69 -38.12
N ASP A 830 10.83 14.23 -38.99
CA ASP A 830 10.53 13.26 -40.05
C ASP A 830 10.47 11.78 -39.56
N GLN A 831 10.88 11.53 -38.32
CA GLN A 831 10.84 10.22 -37.66
C GLN A 831 10.29 10.27 -36.22
N ARG A 832 9.16 10.96 -36.01
CA ARG A 832 8.56 11.11 -34.65
C ARG A 832 7.86 9.86 -34.14
N ASP A 833 6.88 9.37 -34.88
CA ASP A 833 6.05 8.26 -34.47
C ASP A 833 6.36 7.04 -35.33
N GLU A 834 6.53 5.89 -34.68
CA GLU A 834 6.72 4.61 -35.35
C GLU A 834 5.43 3.81 -35.32
N VAL A 835 4.96 3.40 -36.49
CA VAL A 835 3.71 2.68 -36.68
C VAL A 835 4.01 1.34 -37.34
N VAL A 836 3.58 0.24 -36.71
CA VAL A 836 3.72 -1.09 -37.30
C VAL A 836 2.43 -1.46 -38.05
N LEU A 837 2.52 -1.52 -39.38
CA LEU A 837 1.46 -2.00 -40.25
C LEU A 837 1.54 -3.53 -40.39
N ASN A 838 0.44 -4.23 -40.17
CA ASN A 838 0.34 -5.66 -40.52
C ASN A 838 -0.37 -5.77 -41.87
N LEU A 839 0.40 -5.89 -42.94
CA LEU A 839 -0.09 -5.97 -44.31
C LEU A 839 -0.48 -7.41 -44.64
N SER A 840 -1.66 -7.57 -45.26
CA SER A 840 -2.03 -8.81 -45.95
C SER A 840 -1.47 -8.79 -47.37
N LYS A 841 -1.24 -9.97 -47.94
CA LYS A 841 -0.89 -10.12 -49.35
C LYS A 841 -1.98 -9.53 -50.24
N GLY A 842 -1.58 -8.69 -51.19
CA GLY A 842 -2.44 -8.09 -52.19
C GLY A 842 -2.56 -6.58 -52.09
#